data_AF-A0A0I9UN94-F1
#
_entry.id   AF-A0A0I9UN94-F1
#
_cell.length_a   1.000
_cell.length_b   1.000
_cell.length_c   1.000
_cell.angle_alpha   90.00
_cell.angle_beta   90.00
_cell.angle_gamma   90.00
#
_symmetry.space_group_name_H-M   'P 1'
#
loop_
_entity.id
_entity.type
_entity.pdbx_description
1 polymer ?
#
loop_
_entity_poly.entity_id
_entity_poly.type
_entity_poly.pdbx_seq_one_letter_code
_entity_poly.pdbx_strand_id
1 'polypeptide(L)'
;MPIRWNVPHHAAALEQLNVALGEVSQPGTESSRSAGAVVLGPDGVGKSTLARLAAEHFISGHPSTVIRWVIGTPTERAVPFGAFSHLVDFPGFGAHIGKPAALLRAARASLSGDDRQRDLLLVVDDAHDLDVLSATLVYQLALAGTARMIVTARADAAPEAIAALWTDGLLQRIDIDAPGGVTKSSEPAEVDEFIAELPAPARTVLDYLAVEEPLTLADLTTLAGDGAVGQAEEWGAAETRLRGEHADNPVVYTAHPLFGERARAALGNDGARRRRTELVVLHSQHPSDNLSDQLRLASLALDSDAPQPVGDVIAAAEQALRLGDLTLGERLARSALQRSGDSAALAARLPLANALAWQGRGRDADALLAAADPATLSQPDLMAWTLLRAANQFFMLGEPERATAFLQTIRNRVTDAGPRTTLDALSATFAMNAGNVGKAVEIADNVLGSPSADDLAVAWAASAATLCAARQGRFDDVEPMAQRVLNAEHPGLLRFTVGLGQTTALLMAGQLGMAADLAQQFTDFAELLQPGRAIGEVLLAHVLIANGEFGHAAALLGPAAAALERTGYSWGPLSLMLLAMALAQQGDIPESAKALRRAETRHGTKSALFAPELGLARAWTKATARDATGAIAAAREAARTAERSGQSAVALHAWHDAVRLGDIRAVDPVTRLAAEIDCAVGNIVVNHARALATRDPAALTAVSEELAAIGMRAAAADAAAAAERCG
;
A
#
# COMPACT_ATOMS: atom_id res chain seq x y z
N MET A 1 -31.80 5.79 -35.11
CA MET A 1 -30.96 6.79 -35.83
C MET A 1 -29.50 6.38 -35.64
N PRO A 2 -28.54 6.71 -36.52
CA PRO A 2 -27.14 6.48 -36.20
C PRO A 2 -26.78 7.34 -34.98
N ILE A 3 -25.90 6.81 -34.13
CA ILE A 3 -25.33 7.48 -32.95
C ILE A 3 -25.00 8.93 -33.33
N ARG A 4 -25.62 9.93 -32.68
CA ARG A 4 -25.41 11.37 -32.98
C ARG A 4 -23.94 11.79 -32.78
N TRP A 5 -23.16 10.96 -32.10
CA TRP A 5 -21.74 11.13 -31.83
C TRP A 5 -20.92 10.38 -32.89
N ASN A 6 -20.25 11.12 -33.77
CA ASN A 6 -19.38 10.52 -34.77
C ASN A 6 -18.12 9.97 -34.06
N VAL A 7 -18.06 8.66 -33.82
CA VAL A 7 -16.87 8.04 -33.24
C VAL A 7 -15.74 8.11 -34.26
N PRO A 8 -14.63 8.79 -33.97
CA PRO A 8 -13.55 8.95 -34.94
C PRO A 8 -12.87 7.62 -35.24
N HIS A 9 -12.59 7.36 -36.52
CA HIS A 9 -11.86 6.16 -36.94
C HIS A 9 -10.35 6.35 -36.77
N HIS A 10 -9.76 5.74 -35.75
CA HIS A 10 -8.32 5.78 -35.49
C HIS A 10 -7.59 4.57 -36.09
N ALA A 11 -7.56 4.45 -37.42
CA ALA A 11 -7.01 3.29 -38.11
C ALA A 11 -5.53 3.00 -37.75
N ALA A 12 -4.70 4.05 -37.68
CA ALA A 12 -3.29 3.90 -37.32
C ALA A 12 -3.09 3.43 -35.87
N ALA A 13 -3.89 3.95 -34.93
CA ALA A 13 -3.83 3.50 -33.55
C ALA A 13 -4.37 2.08 -33.37
N LEU A 14 -5.36 1.67 -34.17
CA LEU A 14 -5.88 0.30 -34.17
C LEU A 14 -4.80 -0.68 -34.63
N GLU A 15 -4.05 -0.32 -35.66
CA GLU A 15 -2.92 -1.12 -36.13
C GLU A 15 -1.83 -1.25 -35.06
N GLN A 16 -1.45 -0.15 -34.40
CA GLN A 16 -0.49 -0.18 -33.28
C GLN A 16 -0.97 -1.05 -32.12
N LEU A 17 -2.26 -0.95 -31.76
CA LEU A 17 -2.85 -1.75 -30.69
C LEU A 17 -2.89 -3.24 -31.07
N ASN A 18 -3.21 -3.58 -32.31
CA ASN A 18 -3.18 -4.96 -32.80
C ASN A 18 -1.76 -5.53 -32.77
N VAL A 19 -0.74 -4.73 -33.12
CA VAL A 19 0.67 -5.14 -33.01
C VAL A 19 1.07 -5.39 -31.56
N ALA A 20 0.68 -4.49 -30.64
CA ALA A 20 0.95 -4.64 -29.20
C ALA A 20 0.29 -5.90 -28.59
N LEU A 21 -0.80 -6.37 -29.20
CA LEU A 21 -1.50 -7.60 -28.81
C LEU A 21 -0.94 -8.87 -29.51
N GLY A 22 -0.02 -8.74 -30.46
CA GLY A 22 0.55 -9.85 -31.24
C GLY A 22 1.50 -10.79 -30.47
N GLU A 23 2.03 -11.83 -31.13
CA GLU A 23 2.82 -12.91 -30.50
C GLU A 23 4.11 -12.44 -29.80
N VAL A 24 4.35 -13.01 -28.60
CA VAL A 24 5.59 -12.91 -27.83
C VAL A 24 6.71 -13.60 -28.62
N SER A 25 7.79 -12.88 -28.91
CA SER A 25 8.99 -13.49 -29.50
C SER A 25 9.54 -14.59 -28.59
N GLN A 26 10.05 -15.67 -29.22
CA GLN A 26 10.53 -16.90 -28.58
C GLN A 26 11.26 -16.70 -27.24
N PRO A 27 11.11 -17.64 -26.28
CA PRO A 27 11.85 -17.60 -25.02
C PRO A 27 13.36 -17.65 -25.30
N GLY A 28 14.06 -16.52 -25.15
CA GLY A 28 15.51 -16.45 -25.33
C GLY A 28 16.09 -15.15 -25.89
N THR A 29 15.28 -14.19 -26.35
CA THR A 29 15.77 -12.86 -26.78
C THR A 29 15.28 -11.76 -25.84
N GLU A 30 16.20 -10.98 -25.29
CA GLU A 30 15.99 -9.89 -24.29
C GLU A 30 15.22 -8.66 -24.81
N SER A 31 14.34 -8.79 -25.80
CA SER A 31 13.55 -7.68 -26.34
C SER A 31 12.04 -7.85 -26.08
N SER A 32 11.54 -6.99 -25.18
CA SER A 32 10.15 -6.59 -24.93
C SER A 32 9.15 -7.62 -24.36
N ARG A 33 8.94 -7.52 -23.04
CA ARG A 33 7.94 -8.24 -22.21
C ARG A 33 6.50 -7.66 -22.30
N SER A 34 6.16 -6.85 -23.29
CA SER A 34 4.86 -6.16 -23.28
C SER A 34 3.77 -6.99 -23.98
N ALA A 35 2.86 -7.57 -23.20
CA ALA A 35 1.67 -8.27 -23.70
C ALA A 35 0.44 -7.34 -23.67
N GLY A 36 0.52 -6.17 -24.30
CA GLY A 36 -0.61 -5.24 -24.35
C GLY A 36 -0.26 -3.76 -24.48
N ALA A 37 -1.27 -2.91 -24.44
CA ALA A 37 -1.11 -1.46 -24.59
C ALA A 37 -2.04 -0.65 -23.68
N VAL A 38 -1.59 0.57 -23.34
CA VAL A 38 -2.40 1.64 -22.75
C VAL A 38 -2.73 2.68 -23.80
N VAL A 39 -4.02 2.87 -24.06
CA VAL A 39 -4.57 3.87 -24.98
C VAL A 39 -4.98 5.11 -24.19
N LEU A 40 -4.25 6.21 -24.38
CA LEU A 40 -4.44 7.47 -23.66
C LEU A 40 -5.07 8.52 -24.56
N GLY A 41 -5.98 9.33 -24.02
CA GLY A 41 -6.54 10.46 -24.74
C GLY A 41 -7.74 11.11 -24.03
N PRO A 42 -8.19 12.29 -24.47
CA PRO A 42 -9.34 12.98 -23.89
C PRO A 42 -10.65 12.19 -23.95
N ASP A 43 -11.68 12.66 -23.25
CA ASP A 43 -13.02 12.06 -23.29
C ASP A 43 -13.67 12.21 -24.67
N GLY A 44 -14.43 11.19 -25.08
CA GLY A 44 -15.17 11.20 -26.35
C GLY A 44 -14.34 10.95 -27.61
N VAL A 45 -13.01 10.78 -27.54
CA VAL A 45 -12.16 10.57 -28.74
C VAL A 45 -12.28 9.17 -29.36
N GLY A 46 -13.04 8.24 -28.77
CA GLY A 46 -13.27 6.90 -29.32
C GLY A 46 -12.38 5.77 -28.77
N LYS A 47 -11.71 5.98 -27.64
CA LYS A 47 -10.82 4.98 -27.00
C LYS A 47 -11.50 3.63 -26.74
N SER A 48 -12.71 3.65 -26.16
CA SER A 48 -13.51 2.45 -25.89
C SER A 48 -13.86 1.67 -27.16
N THR A 49 -14.18 2.37 -28.25
CA THR A 49 -14.44 1.74 -29.55
C THR A 49 -13.17 1.12 -30.12
N LEU A 50 -12.02 1.79 -29.99
CA LEU A 50 -10.73 1.26 -30.40
C LEU A 50 -10.39 -0.05 -29.67
N ALA A 51 -10.54 -0.05 -28.35
CA ALA A 51 -10.32 -1.23 -27.51
C ALA A 51 -11.22 -2.40 -27.91
N ARG A 52 -12.52 -2.12 -28.17
CA ARG A 52 -13.47 -3.13 -28.65
C ARG A 52 -13.09 -3.74 -29.99
N LEU A 53 -12.76 -2.92 -30.98
CA LEU A 53 -12.36 -3.39 -32.30
C LEU A 53 -11.08 -4.24 -32.25
N ALA A 54 -10.10 -3.84 -31.45
CA ALA A 54 -8.87 -4.60 -31.26
C ALA A 54 -9.13 -5.94 -30.55
N ALA A 55 -9.97 -5.94 -29.52
CA ALA A 55 -10.36 -7.16 -28.80
C ALA A 55 -11.12 -8.15 -29.71
N GLU A 56 -12.08 -7.67 -30.49
CA GLU A 56 -12.82 -8.47 -31.48
C GLU A 56 -11.88 -9.07 -32.53
N HIS A 57 -10.96 -8.25 -33.06
CA HIS A 57 -9.95 -8.71 -34.01
C HIS A 57 -9.05 -9.78 -33.38
N PHE A 58 -8.59 -9.57 -32.15
CA PHE A 58 -7.73 -10.50 -31.44
C PHE A 58 -8.38 -11.87 -31.22
N ILE A 59 -9.62 -11.90 -30.71
CA ILE A 59 -10.38 -13.14 -30.46
C ILE A 59 -10.65 -13.89 -31.76
N SER A 60 -10.89 -13.18 -32.87
CA SER A 60 -11.08 -13.82 -34.17
C SER A 60 -9.86 -14.65 -34.62
N GLY A 61 -8.66 -14.24 -34.21
CA GLY A 61 -7.41 -14.99 -34.41
C GLY A 61 -7.09 -15.99 -33.31
N HIS A 62 -7.66 -15.85 -32.11
CA HIS A 62 -7.38 -16.68 -30.93
C HIS A 62 -8.68 -17.15 -30.24
N PRO A 63 -9.43 -18.10 -30.83
CA PRO A 63 -10.75 -18.49 -30.32
C PRO A 63 -10.75 -19.13 -28.92
N SER A 64 -9.60 -19.62 -28.43
CA SER A 64 -9.44 -20.19 -27.09
C SER A 64 -9.18 -19.14 -26.00
N THR A 65 -8.94 -17.88 -26.37
CA THR A 65 -8.72 -16.79 -25.42
C THR A 65 -10.02 -16.42 -24.73
N VAL A 66 -9.97 -16.35 -23.40
CA VAL A 66 -11.05 -15.83 -22.58
C VAL A 66 -10.91 -14.32 -22.51
N ILE A 67 -11.98 -13.59 -22.87
CA ILE A 67 -12.03 -12.14 -22.70
C ILE A 67 -12.77 -11.76 -21.42
N ARG A 68 -12.22 -10.77 -20.71
CA ARG A 68 -12.84 -10.14 -19.54
C ARG A 68 -12.87 -8.64 -19.76
N TRP A 69 -14.05 -8.05 -19.63
CA TRP A 69 -14.25 -6.61 -19.69
C TRP A 69 -14.48 -6.03 -18.30
N VAL A 70 -13.75 -4.96 -18.02
CA VAL A 70 -13.86 -4.12 -16.84
C VAL A 70 -13.97 -2.69 -17.32
N ILE A 71 -14.95 -1.96 -16.83
CA ILE A 71 -15.19 -0.56 -17.20
C ILE A 71 -15.16 0.24 -15.89
N GLY A 72 -14.23 1.19 -15.80
CA GLY A 72 -14.21 2.14 -14.70
C GLY A 72 -15.37 3.12 -14.84
N THR A 73 -16.08 3.39 -13.75
CA THR A 73 -17.10 4.44 -13.71
C THR A 73 -16.91 5.29 -12.46
N PRO A 74 -17.24 6.60 -12.50
CA PRO A 74 -17.12 7.46 -11.33
C PRO A 74 -17.90 6.94 -10.10
N THR A 75 -19.01 6.24 -10.32
CA THR A 75 -19.85 5.67 -9.26
C THR A 75 -19.24 4.40 -8.66
N GLU A 76 -18.61 3.53 -9.47
CA GLU A 76 -17.94 2.32 -8.97
C GLU A 76 -16.63 2.62 -8.26
N ARG A 77 -15.95 3.71 -8.61
CA ARG A 77 -14.76 4.20 -7.90
C ARG A 77 -15.01 4.47 -6.41
N ALA A 78 -16.27 4.69 -6.03
CA ALA A 78 -16.64 5.04 -4.66
C ALA A 78 -16.45 3.90 -3.65
N VAL A 79 -16.23 2.67 -4.12
CA VAL A 79 -16.01 1.49 -3.27
C VAL A 79 -14.86 0.62 -3.79
N PRO A 80 -14.18 -0.13 -2.90
CA PRO A 80 -13.09 -0.99 -3.34
C PRO A 80 -13.57 -2.14 -4.24
N PHE A 81 -12.79 -2.44 -5.28
CA PHE A 81 -13.11 -3.44 -6.31
C PHE A 81 -14.42 -3.18 -7.06
N GLY A 82 -14.92 -1.94 -7.09
CA GLY A 82 -16.23 -1.62 -7.66
C GLY A 82 -16.38 -2.11 -9.09
N ALA A 83 -15.42 -1.79 -9.97
CA ALA A 83 -15.45 -2.20 -11.38
C ALA A 83 -15.19 -3.70 -11.61
N PHE A 84 -14.66 -4.41 -10.61
CA PHE A 84 -14.34 -5.83 -10.65
C PHE A 84 -15.35 -6.71 -9.91
N SER A 85 -16.42 -6.13 -9.34
CA SER A 85 -17.33 -6.87 -8.46
C SER A 85 -17.98 -8.09 -9.13
N HIS A 86 -18.21 -8.03 -10.45
CA HIS A 86 -18.77 -9.13 -11.25
C HIS A 86 -17.76 -10.21 -11.68
N LEU A 87 -16.46 -9.98 -11.48
CA LEU A 87 -15.40 -10.91 -11.86
C LEU A 87 -14.70 -11.55 -10.67
N VAL A 88 -14.88 -10.97 -9.48
CA VAL A 88 -14.20 -11.40 -8.28
C VAL A 88 -15.21 -11.84 -7.24
N ASP A 89 -15.30 -13.14 -7.07
CA ASP A 89 -15.93 -13.71 -5.89
C ASP A 89 -14.99 -13.62 -4.69
N PHE A 90 -15.43 -12.86 -3.70
CA PHE A 90 -14.86 -12.90 -2.36
C PHE A 90 -15.74 -13.85 -1.55
N PRO A 91 -15.38 -15.14 -1.39
CA PRO A 91 -16.20 -16.08 -0.63
C PRO A 91 -16.52 -15.53 0.76
N GLY A 92 -17.80 -15.71 1.14
CA GLY A 92 -18.44 -15.06 2.28
C GLY A 92 -17.77 -15.26 3.64
N PHE A 93 -18.10 -14.33 4.53
CA PHE A 93 -17.62 -14.17 5.89
C PHE A 93 -17.58 -15.46 6.74
N GLY A 94 -16.38 -15.98 6.95
CA GLY A 94 -15.88 -16.31 8.30
C GLY A 94 -14.97 -15.17 8.77
N ALA A 95 -14.64 -15.08 10.05
CA ALA A 95 -13.84 -14.00 10.65
C ALA A 95 -12.38 -13.87 10.14
N HIS A 96 -12.05 -14.36 8.94
CA HIS A 96 -10.70 -14.83 8.56
C HIS A 96 -10.21 -14.41 7.16
N ILE A 97 -10.73 -13.35 6.54
CA ILE A 97 -10.10 -12.75 5.33
C ILE A 97 -9.71 -11.30 5.63
N GLY A 98 -8.42 -11.06 5.86
CA GLY A 98 -7.91 -9.80 6.43
C GLY A 98 -6.72 -9.17 5.69
N LYS A 99 -6.53 -9.42 4.39
CA LYS A 99 -5.42 -8.80 3.63
C LYS A 99 -5.90 -8.33 2.25
N PRO A 100 -5.70 -7.05 1.89
CA PRO A 100 -5.79 -6.60 0.50
C PRO A 100 -5.00 -7.51 -0.45
N ALA A 101 -3.81 -7.98 -0.06
CA ALA A 101 -3.01 -8.93 -0.86
C ALA A 101 -3.55 -10.37 -0.93
N ALA A 102 -4.26 -10.86 0.09
CA ALA A 102 -4.97 -12.14 -0.04
C ALA A 102 -6.17 -11.98 -0.96
N LEU A 103 -6.82 -10.82 -0.89
CA LEU A 103 -7.96 -10.47 -1.69
C LEU A 103 -7.58 -10.20 -3.15
N LEU A 104 -6.42 -9.58 -3.41
CA LEU A 104 -5.82 -9.40 -4.73
C LEU A 104 -5.33 -10.73 -5.30
N ARG A 105 -4.75 -11.62 -4.48
CA ARG A 105 -4.45 -13.00 -4.89
C ARG A 105 -5.71 -13.79 -5.23
N ALA A 106 -6.78 -13.66 -4.44
CA ALA A 106 -8.07 -14.26 -4.71
C ALA A 106 -8.68 -13.68 -6.00
N ALA A 107 -8.67 -12.36 -6.17
CA ALA A 107 -9.10 -11.68 -7.38
C ALA A 107 -8.34 -12.16 -8.62
N ARG A 108 -7.02 -12.28 -8.54
CA ARG A 108 -6.19 -12.86 -9.62
C ARG A 108 -6.57 -14.30 -9.91
N ALA A 109 -6.81 -15.11 -8.88
CA ALA A 109 -7.24 -16.50 -9.05
C ALA A 109 -8.61 -16.59 -9.73
N SER A 110 -9.59 -15.78 -9.30
CA SER A 110 -10.92 -15.70 -9.91
C SER A 110 -10.87 -15.25 -11.38
N LEU A 111 -9.97 -14.32 -11.72
CA LEU A 111 -9.78 -13.87 -13.10
C LEU A 111 -9.12 -14.92 -14.01
N SER A 112 -8.26 -15.78 -13.46
CA SER A 112 -7.55 -16.81 -14.23
C SER A 112 -8.40 -18.07 -14.46
N GLY A 113 -9.45 -18.27 -13.66
CA GLY A 113 -10.27 -19.50 -13.67
C GLY A 113 -9.51 -20.76 -13.21
N ASP A 114 -10.23 -21.89 -13.08
CA ASP A 114 -9.65 -23.18 -12.70
C ASP A 114 -8.75 -23.80 -13.81
N ASP A 115 -8.87 -23.31 -15.04
CA ASP A 115 -8.22 -23.88 -16.22
C ASP A 115 -7.00 -23.04 -16.64
N ARG A 116 -5.85 -23.30 -16.01
CA ARG A 116 -4.55 -22.64 -16.26
C ARG A 116 -4.03 -22.75 -17.71
N GLN A 117 -4.77 -23.40 -18.62
CA GLN A 117 -4.44 -23.57 -20.03
C GLN A 117 -5.06 -22.53 -20.97
N ARG A 118 -5.95 -21.65 -20.49
CA ARG A 118 -6.57 -20.61 -21.34
C ARG A 118 -5.84 -19.28 -21.24
N ASP A 119 -5.55 -18.67 -22.39
CA ASP A 119 -5.03 -17.30 -22.46
C ASP A 119 -6.13 -16.30 -22.05
N LEU A 120 -5.77 -15.31 -21.23
CA LEU A 120 -6.66 -14.24 -20.77
C LEU A 120 -6.36 -12.93 -21.49
N LEU A 121 -7.38 -12.32 -22.12
CA LEU A 121 -7.38 -10.93 -22.56
C LEU A 121 -8.24 -10.10 -21.60
N LEU A 122 -7.62 -9.21 -20.83
CA LEU A 122 -8.30 -8.26 -19.95
C LEU A 122 -8.41 -6.90 -20.65
N VAL A 123 -9.64 -6.45 -20.91
CA VAL A 123 -9.92 -5.10 -21.39
C VAL A 123 -10.39 -4.25 -20.21
N VAL A 124 -9.61 -3.23 -19.89
CA VAL A 124 -9.89 -2.26 -18.83
C VAL A 124 -10.19 -0.92 -19.49
N ASP A 125 -11.46 -0.61 -19.64
CA ASP A 125 -11.93 0.65 -20.22
C ASP A 125 -12.07 1.71 -19.12
N ASP A 126 -11.73 2.96 -19.44
CA ASP A 126 -11.78 4.11 -18.53
C ASP A 126 -11.10 3.87 -17.18
N ALA A 127 -9.88 3.33 -17.22
CA ALA A 127 -9.09 2.94 -16.05
C ALA A 127 -8.77 4.10 -15.09
N HIS A 128 -8.95 5.34 -15.54
CA HIS A 128 -8.83 6.54 -14.71
C HIS A 128 -9.94 6.67 -13.64
N ASP A 129 -11.05 5.96 -13.83
CA ASP A 129 -12.15 5.87 -12.87
C ASP A 129 -12.14 4.56 -12.06
N LEU A 130 -11.04 3.82 -12.04
CA LEU A 130 -10.88 2.71 -11.10
C LEU A 130 -10.62 3.19 -9.67
N ASP A 131 -11.15 2.45 -8.69
CA ASP A 131 -10.72 2.60 -7.30
C ASP A 131 -9.27 2.11 -7.14
N VAL A 132 -8.63 2.52 -6.03
CA VAL A 132 -7.21 2.25 -5.77
C VAL A 132 -6.90 0.74 -5.79
N LEU A 133 -7.80 -0.11 -5.28
CA LEU A 133 -7.56 -1.55 -5.24
C LEU A 133 -7.72 -2.19 -6.62
N SER A 134 -8.74 -1.77 -7.39
CA SER A 134 -8.91 -2.20 -8.78
C SER A 134 -7.72 -1.79 -9.66
N ALA A 135 -7.27 -0.53 -9.55
CA ALA A 135 -6.12 -0.02 -10.28
C ALA A 135 -4.83 -0.81 -9.95
N THR A 136 -4.66 -1.14 -8.67
CA THR A 136 -3.56 -1.97 -8.19
C THR A 136 -3.63 -3.38 -8.76
N LEU A 137 -4.80 -4.02 -8.79
CA LEU A 137 -4.98 -5.34 -9.39
C LEU A 137 -4.53 -5.37 -10.86
N VAL A 138 -4.91 -4.34 -11.63
CA VAL A 138 -4.50 -4.20 -13.04
C VAL A 138 -2.98 -4.12 -13.16
N TYR A 139 -2.33 -3.28 -12.36
CA TYR A 139 -0.87 -3.18 -12.32
C TYR A 139 -0.21 -4.54 -12.02
N GLN A 140 -0.72 -5.25 -11.02
CA GLN A 140 -0.17 -6.55 -10.62
C GLN A 140 -0.31 -7.62 -11.71
N LEU A 141 -1.44 -7.65 -12.43
CA LEU A 141 -1.64 -8.57 -13.55
C LEU A 141 -0.68 -8.28 -14.71
N ALA A 142 -0.40 -7.00 -14.98
CA ALA A 142 0.58 -6.58 -15.98
C ALA A 142 2.01 -6.96 -15.55
N LEU A 143 2.38 -6.63 -14.31
CA LEU A 143 3.71 -6.92 -13.75
C LEU A 143 4.02 -8.42 -13.74
N ALA A 144 3.03 -9.25 -13.39
CA ALA A 144 3.16 -10.70 -13.38
C ALA A 144 3.14 -11.33 -14.79
N GLY A 145 2.75 -10.58 -15.83
CA GLY A 145 2.59 -11.09 -17.19
C GLY A 145 1.50 -12.17 -17.32
N THR A 146 0.54 -12.21 -16.38
CA THR A 146 -0.50 -13.25 -16.30
C THR A 146 -1.69 -13.01 -17.21
N ALA A 147 -1.83 -11.80 -17.76
CA ALA A 147 -2.91 -11.43 -18.66
C ALA A 147 -2.37 -10.56 -19.80
N ARG A 148 -2.91 -10.76 -21.01
CA ARG A 148 -2.79 -9.79 -22.09
C ARG A 148 -3.76 -8.64 -21.83
N MET A 149 -3.36 -7.39 -22.04
CA MET A 149 -4.17 -6.25 -21.58
C MET A 149 -4.38 -5.17 -22.63
N ILE A 150 -5.62 -4.66 -22.71
CA ILE A 150 -5.93 -3.39 -23.35
C ILE A 150 -6.44 -2.47 -22.24
N VAL A 151 -5.76 -1.36 -22.00
CA VAL A 151 -6.16 -0.40 -20.97
C VAL A 151 -6.45 0.94 -21.63
N THR A 152 -7.63 1.52 -21.42
CA THR A 152 -7.91 2.89 -21.87
C THR A 152 -7.94 3.83 -20.67
N ALA A 153 -7.38 5.03 -20.79
CA ALA A 153 -7.38 5.99 -19.68
C ALA A 153 -7.19 7.43 -20.15
N ARG A 154 -7.37 8.34 -19.20
CA ARG A 154 -6.91 9.72 -19.27
C ARG A 154 -5.58 9.86 -18.54
N ALA A 155 -4.55 10.34 -19.22
CA ALA A 155 -3.20 10.43 -18.65
C ALA A 155 -3.12 11.41 -17.46
N ASP A 156 -3.91 12.48 -17.47
CA ASP A 156 -3.96 13.53 -16.45
C ASP A 156 -4.75 13.13 -15.19
N ALA A 157 -5.62 12.11 -15.30
CA ALA A 157 -6.51 11.66 -14.24
C ALA A 157 -6.25 10.22 -13.78
N ALA A 158 -5.28 9.51 -14.38
CA ALA A 158 -5.01 8.11 -14.06
C ALA A 158 -4.49 7.93 -12.63
N PRO A 159 -5.01 6.95 -11.86
CA PRO A 159 -4.40 6.51 -10.62
C PRO A 159 -2.93 6.13 -10.80
N GLU A 160 -2.11 6.29 -9.77
CA GLU A 160 -0.67 6.01 -9.81
C GLU A 160 -0.36 4.60 -10.32
N ALA A 161 -1.13 3.59 -9.90
CA ALA A 161 -0.99 2.21 -10.37
C ALA A 161 -1.26 2.04 -11.88
N ILE A 162 -2.20 2.82 -12.44
CA ILE A 162 -2.47 2.80 -13.88
C ILE A 162 -1.38 3.57 -14.63
N ALA A 163 -0.90 4.68 -14.09
CA ALA A 163 0.23 5.41 -14.65
C ALA A 163 1.52 4.58 -14.72
N ALA A 164 1.75 3.78 -13.69
CA ALA A 164 2.87 2.87 -13.58
C ALA A 164 2.94 1.86 -14.74
N LEU A 165 1.80 1.51 -15.37
CA LEU A 165 1.76 0.59 -16.51
C LEU A 165 2.64 1.05 -17.68
N TRP A 166 2.69 2.36 -17.96
CA TRP A 166 3.53 2.90 -19.04
C TRP A 166 4.82 3.55 -18.56
N THR A 167 4.89 4.06 -17.33
CA THR A 167 6.15 4.63 -16.81
C THR A 167 7.18 3.53 -16.51
N ASP A 168 6.72 2.36 -16.08
CA ASP A 168 7.56 1.20 -15.78
C ASP A 168 7.79 0.32 -17.02
N GLY A 169 7.21 0.70 -18.16
CA GLY A 169 7.35 -0.03 -19.44
C GLY A 169 6.67 -1.40 -19.46
N LEU A 170 5.64 -1.62 -18.63
CA LEU A 170 4.87 -2.89 -18.62
C LEU A 170 3.99 -3.01 -19.87
N LEU A 171 3.34 -1.93 -20.29
CA LEU A 171 2.44 -1.86 -21.44
C LEU A 171 2.89 -0.77 -22.43
N GLN A 172 2.68 -1.00 -23.73
CA GLN A 172 2.98 -0.01 -24.76
C GLN A 172 2.04 1.20 -24.66
N ARG A 173 2.58 2.42 -24.62
CA ARG A 173 1.78 3.66 -24.63
C ARG A 173 1.36 4.04 -26.06
N ILE A 174 0.07 4.29 -26.25
CA ILE A 174 -0.54 4.79 -27.49
C ILE A 174 -1.36 6.03 -27.15
N ASP A 175 -0.96 7.21 -27.62
CA ASP A 175 -1.72 8.46 -27.42
C ASP A 175 -2.66 8.72 -28.61
N ILE A 176 -3.90 9.09 -28.30
CA ILE A 176 -4.97 9.43 -29.25
C ILE A 176 -5.31 10.90 -29.12
N ASP A 177 -5.04 11.65 -30.17
CA ASP A 177 -5.44 13.05 -30.26
C ASP A 177 -6.93 13.22 -30.58
N ALA A 178 -7.52 14.31 -30.09
CA ALA A 178 -8.87 14.70 -30.50
C ALA A 178 -8.88 15.03 -32.00
N PRO A 179 -9.86 14.53 -32.79
CA PRO A 179 -9.89 14.76 -34.22
C PRO A 179 -10.09 16.25 -34.53
N GLY A 180 -9.13 16.85 -35.25
CA GLY A 180 -9.26 18.20 -35.80
C GLY A 180 -8.58 19.34 -35.05
N GLY A 181 -7.77 19.07 -34.02
CA GLY A 181 -6.99 20.09 -33.31
C GLY A 181 -7.85 20.95 -32.36
N VAL A 182 -7.60 20.81 -31.05
CA VAL A 182 -8.05 21.65 -29.91
C VAL A 182 -9.56 22.02 -29.80
N THR A 183 -10.45 21.67 -30.73
CA THR A 183 -11.83 22.23 -30.75
C THR A 183 -12.98 21.27 -31.15
N LYS A 184 -12.79 19.95 -31.07
CA LYS A 184 -13.89 18.97 -31.24
C LYS A 184 -13.84 17.77 -30.28
N SER A 185 -13.37 17.97 -29.06
CA SER A 185 -13.90 17.19 -27.93
C SER A 185 -15.30 17.73 -27.66
N SER A 186 -16.32 16.88 -27.50
CA SER A 186 -17.69 17.28 -27.16
C SER A 186 -17.70 18.42 -26.15
N GLU A 187 -17.99 19.65 -26.58
CA GLU A 187 -17.96 20.77 -25.65
C GLU A 187 -19.03 20.51 -24.58
N PRO A 188 -18.78 20.76 -23.28
CA PRO A 188 -19.76 20.48 -22.22
C PRO A 188 -21.16 21.05 -22.51
N ALA A 189 -21.24 22.16 -23.25
CA ALA A 189 -22.48 22.78 -23.71
C ALA A 189 -23.27 21.92 -24.72
N GLU A 190 -22.60 21.25 -25.67
CA GLU A 190 -23.26 20.36 -26.63
C GLU A 190 -23.84 19.12 -25.92
N VAL A 191 -23.12 18.62 -24.92
CA VAL A 191 -23.60 17.53 -24.06
C VAL A 191 -24.83 17.96 -23.25
N ASP A 192 -24.82 19.17 -22.69
CA ASP A 192 -25.95 19.72 -21.95
C ASP A 192 -27.20 19.89 -22.84
N GLU A 193 -27.01 20.41 -24.05
CA GLU A 193 -28.08 20.58 -25.03
C GLU A 193 -28.67 19.22 -25.43
N PHE A 194 -27.83 18.23 -25.76
CA PHE A 194 -28.28 16.88 -26.06
C PHE A 194 -29.09 16.27 -24.90
N ILE A 195 -28.58 16.40 -23.67
CA ILE A 195 -29.25 15.92 -22.47
C ILE A 195 -30.62 16.57 -22.28
N ALA A 196 -30.75 17.87 -22.57
CA ALA A 196 -32.00 18.62 -22.44
C ALA A 196 -33.05 18.22 -23.50
N GLU A 197 -32.62 17.72 -24.66
CA GLU A 197 -33.50 17.22 -25.72
C GLU A 197 -34.05 15.80 -25.48
N LEU A 198 -33.50 15.06 -24.52
CA LEU A 198 -33.88 13.66 -24.30
C LEU A 198 -35.37 13.54 -23.89
N PRO A 199 -36.10 12.57 -24.46
CA PRO A 199 -37.43 12.22 -23.97
C PRO A 199 -37.41 11.90 -22.47
N ALA A 200 -38.49 12.23 -21.75
CA ALA A 200 -38.56 12.04 -20.30
C ALA A 200 -38.18 10.62 -19.81
N PRO A 201 -38.57 9.51 -20.48
CA PRO A 201 -38.11 8.17 -20.09
C PRO A 201 -36.61 7.98 -20.26
N ALA A 202 -36.04 8.38 -21.40
CA ALA A 202 -34.59 8.31 -21.66
C ALA A 202 -33.78 9.21 -20.70
N ARG A 203 -34.30 10.41 -20.39
CA ARG A 203 -33.71 11.30 -19.39
C ARG A 203 -33.72 10.68 -17.99
N THR A 204 -34.80 9.98 -17.64
CA THR A 204 -34.92 9.28 -16.36
C THR A 204 -33.89 8.15 -16.23
N VAL A 205 -33.63 7.39 -17.30
CA VAL A 205 -32.55 6.39 -17.34
C VAL A 205 -31.20 7.04 -17.05
N LEU A 206 -30.87 8.15 -17.72
CA LEU A 206 -29.63 8.89 -17.44
C LEU A 206 -29.57 9.44 -16.01
N ASP A 207 -30.68 9.91 -15.44
CA ASP A 207 -30.72 10.41 -14.07
C ASP A 207 -30.36 9.31 -13.04
N TYR A 208 -30.77 8.05 -13.28
CA TYR A 208 -30.38 6.92 -12.43
C TYR A 208 -28.92 6.52 -12.66
N LEU A 209 -28.48 6.40 -13.91
CA LEU A 209 -27.08 6.09 -14.25
C LEU A 209 -26.11 7.15 -13.69
N ALA A 210 -26.51 8.42 -13.67
CA ALA A 210 -25.75 9.51 -13.07
C ALA A 210 -25.54 9.37 -11.54
N VAL A 211 -26.32 8.52 -10.88
CA VAL A 211 -26.22 8.24 -9.44
C VAL A 211 -25.56 6.89 -9.17
N GLU A 212 -25.85 5.89 -10.00
CA GLU A 212 -25.25 4.55 -9.96
C GLU A 212 -25.11 4.00 -11.37
N GLU A 213 -23.88 3.75 -11.80
CA GLU A 213 -23.55 3.17 -13.09
C GLU A 213 -22.55 2.02 -12.94
N PRO A 214 -22.76 0.86 -13.59
CA PRO A 214 -23.96 0.52 -14.35
C PRO A 214 -25.10 0.06 -13.44
N LEU A 215 -26.30 -0.04 -14.03
CA LEU A 215 -27.46 -0.67 -13.40
C LEU A 215 -27.94 -1.85 -14.24
N THR A 216 -28.54 -2.85 -13.61
CA THR A 216 -29.13 -3.96 -14.37
C THR A 216 -30.29 -3.44 -15.23
N LEU A 217 -30.50 -4.07 -16.38
CA LEU A 217 -31.64 -3.75 -17.24
C LEU A 217 -32.97 -3.92 -16.49
N ALA A 218 -33.05 -4.92 -15.61
CA ALA A 218 -34.23 -5.19 -14.80
C ALA A 218 -34.51 -4.07 -13.78
N ASP A 219 -33.49 -3.57 -13.09
CA ASP A 219 -33.63 -2.48 -12.13
C ASP A 219 -34.04 -1.19 -12.83
N LEU A 220 -33.39 -0.84 -13.95
CA LEU A 220 -33.77 0.35 -14.73
C LEU A 220 -35.16 0.24 -15.32
N THR A 221 -35.60 -0.94 -15.73
CA THR A 221 -36.99 -1.17 -16.18
C THR A 221 -37.97 -0.91 -15.04
N THR A 222 -37.65 -1.39 -13.84
CA THR A 222 -38.47 -1.17 -12.63
C THR A 222 -38.53 0.31 -12.23
N LEU A 223 -37.41 1.02 -12.35
CA LEU A 223 -37.25 2.40 -11.88
C LEU A 223 -37.71 3.47 -12.90
N ALA A 224 -37.36 3.30 -14.17
CA ALA A 224 -37.64 4.26 -15.24
C ALA A 224 -38.88 3.89 -16.08
N GLY A 225 -39.36 2.66 -15.97
CA GLY A 225 -40.52 2.13 -16.68
C GLY A 225 -40.20 1.36 -17.96
N ASP A 226 -41.14 0.53 -18.40
CA ASP A 226 -41.01 -0.32 -19.58
C ASP A 226 -40.67 0.49 -20.84
N GLY A 227 -39.64 0.05 -21.57
CA GLY A 227 -39.19 0.67 -22.83
C GLY A 227 -38.31 1.92 -22.66
N ALA A 228 -38.10 2.43 -21.44
CA ALA A 228 -37.27 3.60 -21.20
C ALA A 228 -35.80 3.40 -21.62
N VAL A 229 -35.23 2.23 -21.34
CA VAL A 229 -33.85 1.87 -21.72
C VAL A 229 -33.72 1.78 -23.24
N GLY A 230 -34.64 1.10 -23.92
CA GLY A 230 -34.62 1.02 -25.39
C GLY A 230 -34.70 2.41 -26.04
N GLN A 231 -35.50 3.33 -25.49
CA GLN A 231 -35.54 4.71 -25.96
C GLN A 231 -34.20 5.45 -25.71
N ALA A 232 -33.55 5.23 -24.57
CA ALA A 232 -32.24 5.80 -24.29
C ALA A 232 -31.17 5.27 -25.28
N GLU A 233 -31.21 3.99 -25.64
CA GLU A 233 -30.33 3.38 -26.64
C GLU A 233 -30.59 3.93 -28.05
N GLU A 234 -31.86 4.07 -28.46
CA GLU A 234 -32.23 4.63 -29.76
C GLU A 234 -31.73 6.07 -29.96
N TRP A 235 -31.67 6.83 -28.87
CA TRP A 235 -31.12 8.18 -28.83
C TRP A 235 -29.59 8.23 -28.67
N GLY A 236 -28.96 7.08 -28.37
CA GLY A 236 -27.52 7.00 -28.10
C GLY A 236 -27.12 7.63 -26.77
N ALA A 237 -28.02 7.64 -25.78
CA ALA A 237 -27.76 8.12 -24.42
C ALA A 237 -27.23 7.01 -23.50
N ALA A 238 -27.63 5.77 -23.74
CA ALA A 238 -27.23 4.60 -22.96
C ALA A 238 -26.85 3.43 -23.89
N GLU A 239 -26.12 2.45 -23.34
CA GLU A 239 -25.74 1.23 -24.03
C GLU A 239 -25.87 0.03 -23.07
N THR A 240 -26.57 -1.02 -23.49
CA THR A 240 -26.64 -2.28 -22.74
C THR A 240 -25.46 -3.20 -23.09
N ARG A 241 -24.79 -3.73 -22.07
CA ARG A 241 -23.67 -4.66 -22.18
C ARG A 241 -23.85 -5.86 -21.26
N LEU A 242 -23.19 -6.97 -21.57
CA LEU A 242 -23.11 -8.14 -20.69
C LEU A 242 -21.86 -8.05 -19.80
N ARG A 243 -22.02 -8.31 -18.49
CA ARG A 243 -20.91 -8.45 -17.53
C ARG A 243 -20.69 -9.94 -17.24
N GLY A 244 -19.48 -10.46 -17.50
CA GLY A 244 -19.09 -11.84 -17.19
C GLY A 244 -19.55 -12.89 -18.23
N GLU A 245 -19.28 -14.17 -17.95
CA GLU A 245 -19.62 -15.29 -18.87
C GLU A 245 -21.09 -15.72 -18.80
N HIS A 246 -21.81 -15.35 -17.74
CA HIS A 246 -23.22 -15.69 -17.57
C HIS A 246 -24.09 -14.62 -18.23
N ALA A 247 -24.66 -14.95 -19.38
CA ALA A 247 -25.44 -14.06 -20.25
C ALA A 247 -26.79 -13.59 -19.68
N ASP A 248 -27.09 -13.92 -18.42
CA ASP A 248 -28.45 -13.84 -17.86
C ASP A 248 -28.78 -12.49 -17.18
N ASN A 249 -27.80 -11.58 -17.05
CA ASN A 249 -28.04 -10.28 -16.42
C ASN A 249 -27.34 -9.11 -17.15
N PRO A 250 -27.96 -8.56 -18.22
CA PRO A 250 -27.44 -7.39 -18.91
C PRO A 250 -27.47 -6.14 -18.02
N VAL A 251 -26.44 -5.32 -18.15
CA VAL A 251 -26.30 -4.06 -17.43
C VAL A 251 -26.20 -2.89 -18.40
N VAL A 252 -26.64 -1.72 -17.98
CA VAL A 252 -26.75 -0.52 -18.81
C VAL A 252 -25.72 0.50 -18.34
N TYR A 253 -24.99 1.06 -19.29
CA TYR A 253 -24.04 2.17 -19.09
C TYR A 253 -24.52 3.42 -19.80
N THR A 254 -23.97 4.56 -19.42
CA THR A 254 -24.02 5.76 -20.23
C THR A 254 -23.22 5.55 -21.52
N ALA A 255 -23.74 6.03 -22.64
CA ALA A 255 -23.07 5.87 -23.94
C ALA A 255 -21.88 6.84 -24.13
N HIS A 256 -21.72 7.82 -23.24
CA HIS A 256 -20.66 8.81 -23.30
C HIS A 256 -20.21 9.18 -21.86
N PRO A 257 -18.90 9.25 -21.57
CA PRO A 257 -18.38 9.42 -20.21
C PRO A 257 -18.88 10.71 -19.51
N LEU A 258 -19.10 11.78 -20.29
CA LEU A 258 -19.64 13.04 -19.76
C LEU A 258 -21.14 12.98 -19.41
N PHE A 259 -21.92 12.00 -19.90
CA PHE A 259 -23.37 12.00 -19.68
C PHE A 259 -23.74 11.83 -18.22
N GLY A 260 -23.09 10.90 -17.50
CA GLY A 260 -23.33 10.72 -16.07
C GLY A 260 -23.03 12.00 -15.28
N GLU A 261 -21.87 12.62 -15.50
CA GLU A 261 -21.45 13.85 -14.82
C GLU A 261 -22.41 15.02 -15.10
N ARG A 262 -22.71 15.28 -16.39
CA ARG A 262 -23.57 16.39 -16.80
C ARG A 262 -25.02 16.16 -16.37
N ALA A 263 -25.52 14.92 -16.45
CA ALA A 263 -26.85 14.57 -15.96
C ALA A 263 -26.95 14.75 -14.45
N ARG A 264 -25.91 14.34 -13.69
CA ARG A 264 -25.83 14.53 -12.24
C ARG A 264 -25.85 16.00 -11.84
N ALA A 265 -25.15 16.85 -12.60
CA ALA A 265 -25.12 18.29 -12.40
C ALA A 265 -26.50 18.92 -12.65
N ALA A 266 -27.16 18.57 -13.76
CA ALA A 266 -28.50 19.04 -14.10
C ALA A 266 -29.58 18.57 -13.10
N LEU A 267 -29.44 17.36 -12.55
CA LEU A 267 -30.36 16.78 -11.57
C LEU A 267 -30.32 17.51 -10.20
N GLY A 268 -29.18 18.13 -9.86
CA GLY A 268 -28.97 18.81 -8.59
C GLY A 268 -28.90 17.87 -7.38
N ASN A 269 -28.74 18.42 -6.18
CA ASN A 269 -28.59 17.62 -4.95
C ASN A 269 -29.89 16.91 -4.56
N ASP A 270 -31.02 17.61 -4.58
CA ASP A 270 -32.32 17.04 -4.19
C ASP A 270 -32.80 15.95 -5.16
N GLY A 271 -32.58 16.17 -6.46
CA GLY A 271 -32.89 15.17 -7.49
C GLY A 271 -32.07 13.90 -7.28
N ALA A 272 -30.76 14.02 -7.10
CA ALA A 272 -29.91 12.86 -6.89
C ALA A 272 -30.19 12.15 -5.56
N ARG A 273 -30.51 12.90 -4.51
CA ARG A 273 -30.96 12.32 -3.23
C ARG A 273 -32.22 11.47 -3.41
N ARG A 274 -33.20 11.94 -4.18
CA ARG A 274 -34.41 11.16 -4.51
C ARG A 274 -34.06 9.90 -5.30
N ARG A 275 -33.31 10.01 -6.39
CA ARG A 275 -32.90 8.84 -7.22
C ARG A 275 -32.11 7.81 -6.41
N ARG A 276 -31.19 8.28 -5.58
CA ARG A 276 -30.41 7.45 -4.64
C ARG A 276 -31.31 6.73 -3.64
N THR A 277 -32.33 7.40 -3.12
CA THR A 277 -33.31 6.80 -2.19
C THR A 277 -34.08 5.67 -2.86
N GLU A 278 -34.56 5.90 -4.09
CA GLU A 278 -35.27 4.89 -4.88
C GLU A 278 -34.38 3.66 -5.15
N LEU A 279 -33.12 3.88 -5.53
CA LEU A 279 -32.12 2.81 -5.73
C LEU A 279 -31.86 2.02 -4.45
N VAL A 280 -31.60 2.70 -3.33
CA VAL A 280 -31.36 2.03 -2.04
C VAL A 280 -32.56 1.19 -1.62
N VAL A 281 -33.79 1.70 -1.80
CA VAL A 281 -35.01 0.95 -1.50
C VAL A 281 -35.15 -0.29 -2.38
N LEU A 282 -34.82 -0.20 -3.67
CA LEU A 282 -34.87 -1.33 -4.59
C LEU A 282 -33.81 -2.40 -4.24
N HIS A 283 -32.56 -1.99 -4.09
CA HIS A 283 -31.45 -2.90 -3.78
C HIS A 283 -31.59 -3.56 -2.40
N SER A 284 -32.21 -2.87 -1.43
CA SER A 284 -32.50 -3.45 -0.11
C SER A 284 -33.52 -4.61 -0.18
N GLN A 285 -34.28 -4.76 -1.28
CA GLN A 285 -35.19 -5.89 -1.49
C GLN A 285 -34.47 -7.15 -1.98
N HIS A 286 -33.27 -7.00 -2.54
CA HIS A 286 -32.47 -8.07 -3.13
C HIS A 286 -31.04 -8.02 -2.56
N PRO A 287 -30.83 -8.45 -1.31
CA PRO A 287 -29.51 -8.40 -0.69
C PRO A 287 -28.48 -9.22 -1.49
N SER A 288 -27.31 -8.63 -1.74
CA SER A 288 -26.17 -9.32 -2.37
C SER A 288 -25.23 -9.88 -1.31
N ASP A 289 -24.70 -11.08 -1.56
CA ASP A 289 -23.61 -11.67 -0.76
C ASP A 289 -22.23 -11.14 -1.21
N ASN A 290 -22.16 -10.41 -2.32
CA ASN A 290 -20.91 -9.81 -2.81
C ASN A 290 -20.51 -8.60 -1.95
N LEU A 291 -19.28 -8.62 -1.46
CA LEU A 291 -18.75 -7.58 -0.57
C LEU A 291 -18.75 -6.18 -1.21
N SER A 292 -18.41 -6.07 -2.50
CA SER A 292 -18.35 -4.78 -3.18
C SER A 292 -19.76 -4.20 -3.35
N ASP A 293 -20.76 -5.04 -3.65
CA ASP A 293 -22.15 -4.62 -3.75
C ASP A 293 -22.70 -4.16 -2.39
N GLN A 294 -22.37 -4.86 -1.30
CA GLN A 294 -22.75 -4.46 0.06
C GLN A 294 -22.15 -3.09 0.43
N LEU A 295 -20.87 -2.87 0.12
CA LEU A 295 -20.22 -1.58 0.33
C LEU A 295 -20.82 -0.48 -0.56
N ARG A 296 -21.19 -0.82 -1.80
CA ARG A 296 -21.83 0.11 -2.73
C ARG A 296 -23.17 0.56 -2.20
N LEU A 297 -24.01 -0.37 -1.75
CA LEU A 297 -25.30 -0.06 -1.14
C LEU A 297 -25.13 0.83 0.11
N ALA A 298 -24.14 0.53 0.97
CA ALA A 298 -23.87 1.33 2.16
C ALA A 298 -23.37 2.75 1.81
N SER A 299 -22.48 2.88 0.82
CA SER A 299 -22.00 4.17 0.31
C SER A 299 -23.15 4.98 -0.31
N LEU A 300 -24.01 4.31 -1.08
CA LEU A 300 -25.20 4.89 -1.69
C LEU A 300 -26.23 5.32 -0.63
N ALA A 301 -26.40 4.59 0.47
CA ALA A 301 -27.35 4.95 1.52
C ALA A 301 -26.99 6.25 2.27
N LEU A 302 -25.69 6.63 2.34
CA LEU A 302 -25.22 7.78 3.13
C LEU A 302 -25.90 9.11 2.78
N ASP A 303 -26.13 9.35 1.49
CA ASP A 303 -26.65 10.62 0.97
C ASP A 303 -28.12 10.48 0.50
N SER A 304 -28.84 9.51 1.06
CA SER A 304 -30.24 9.16 0.73
C SER A 304 -31.22 9.48 1.87
N ASP A 305 -32.52 9.32 1.60
CA ASP A 305 -33.61 9.31 2.58
C ASP A 305 -33.98 7.89 3.07
N ALA A 306 -33.21 6.88 2.67
CA ALA A 306 -33.39 5.47 3.04
C ALA A 306 -32.16 4.95 3.81
N PRO A 307 -31.93 5.38 5.06
CA PRO A 307 -30.75 4.96 5.82
C PRO A 307 -30.81 3.47 6.17
N GLN A 308 -29.69 2.77 5.96
CA GLN A 308 -29.54 1.39 6.41
C GLN A 308 -29.48 1.25 7.94
N PRO A 309 -29.79 0.07 8.50
CA PRO A 309 -29.61 -0.21 9.91
C PRO A 309 -28.19 0.14 10.40
N VAL A 310 -28.09 0.71 11.60
CA VAL A 310 -26.80 1.19 12.13
C VAL A 310 -25.76 0.07 12.21
N GLY A 311 -26.17 -1.14 12.59
CA GLY A 311 -25.28 -2.31 12.64
C GLY A 311 -24.64 -2.64 11.30
N ASP A 312 -25.43 -2.61 10.22
CA ASP A 312 -24.95 -2.91 8.87
C ASP A 312 -23.96 -1.85 8.38
N VAL A 313 -24.21 -0.57 8.70
CA VAL A 313 -23.28 0.52 8.34
C VAL A 313 -21.98 0.44 9.14
N ILE A 314 -22.02 0.00 10.41
CA ILE A 314 -20.79 -0.28 11.19
C ILE A 314 -20.01 -1.43 10.55
N ALA A 315 -20.68 -2.53 10.20
CA ALA A 315 -20.04 -3.66 9.54
C ALA A 315 -19.40 -3.24 8.21
N ALA A 316 -20.12 -2.47 7.39
CA ALA A 316 -19.60 -1.90 6.14
C ALA A 316 -18.38 -0.99 6.37
N ALA A 317 -18.41 -0.16 7.42
CA ALA A 317 -17.26 0.68 7.79
C ALA A 317 -16.03 -0.17 8.16
N GLU A 318 -16.21 -1.22 8.96
CA GLU A 318 -15.13 -2.15 9.28
C GLU A 318 -14.60 -2.85 8.03
N GLN A 319 -15.46 -3.23 7.09
CA GLN A 319 -15.04 -3.84 5.82
C GLN A 319 -14.22 -2.90 4.96
N ALA A 320 -14.67 -1.66 4.78
CA ALA A 320 -13.92 -0.65 4.05
C ALA A 320 -12.52 -0.47 4.66
N LEU A 321 -12.42 -0.41 5.99
CA LEU A 321 -11.13 -0.31 6.70
C LEU A 321 -10.25 -1.56 6.54
N ARG A 322 -10.83 -2.76 6.56
CA ARG A 322 -10.11 -4.02 6.30
C ARG A 322 -9.55 -4.07 4.87
N LEU A 323 -10.26 -3.49 3.91
CA LEU A 323 -9.82 -3.32 2.52
C LEU A 323 -8.82 -2.17 2.35
N GLY A 324 -8.58 -1.36 3.37
CA GLY A 324 -7.63 -0.24 3.34
C GLY A 324 -8.24 1.09 2.86
N ASP A 325 -9.55 1.14 2.60
CA ASP A 325 -10.25 2.38 2.26
C ASP A 325 -10.63 3.16 3.54
N LEU A 326 -9.66 3.96 3.99
CA LEU A 326 -9.80 4.80 5.18
C LEU A 326 -10.87 5.89 5.02
N THR A 327 -11.09 6.38 3.79
CA THR A 327 -12.02 7.48 3.52
C THR A 327 -13.46 7.00 3.53
N LEU A 328 -13.77 5.90 2.84
CA LEU A 328 -15.09 5.28 2.91
C LEU A 328 -15.39 4.80 4.33
N GLY A 329 -14.42 4.16 4.99
CA GLY A 329 -14.54 3.73 6.39
C GLY A 329 -14.86 4.89 7.34
N GLU A 330 -14.21 6.05 7.19
CA GLU A 330 -14.53 7.25 7.96
C GLU A 330 -15.96 7.75 7.70
N ARG A 331 -16.36 7.86 6.43
CA ARG A 331 -17.71 8.36 6.05
C ARG A 331 -18.82 7.47 6.64
N LEU A 332 -18.69 6.15 6.47
CA LEU A 332 -19.63 5.17 7.00
C LEU A 332 -19.70 5.20 8.53
N ALA A 333 -18.54 5.12 9.21
CA ALA A 333 -18.48 5.11 10.67
C ALA A 333 -18.99 6.42 11.29
N ARG A 334 -18.75 7.57 10.63
CA ARG A 334 -19.27 8.87 11.06
C ARG A 334 -20.79 8.93 10.96
N SER A 335 -21.37 8.44 9.86
CA SER A 335 -22.82 8.36 9.69
C SER A 335 -23.45 7.40 10.69
N ALA A 336 -22.84 6.23 10.91
CA ALA A 336 -23.29 5.28 11.92
C ALA A 336 -23.28 5.92 13.32
N LEU A 337 -22.22 6.63 13.70
CA LEU A 337 -22.09 7.28 15.00
C LEU A 337 -23.15 8.37 15.21
N GLN A 338 -23.45 9.17 14.19
CA GLN A 338 -24.48 10.22 14.27
C GLN A 338 -25.89 9.67 14.51
N ARG A 339 -26.17 8.45 14.03
CA ARG A 339 -27.47 7.78 14.17
C ARG A 339 -27.50 6.76 15.32
N SER A 340 -26.36 6.50 15.94
CA SER A 340 -26.25 5.55 17.04
C SER A 340 -26.85 6.12 18.32
N GLY A 341 -27.69 5.33 18.99
CA GLY A 341 -27.96 5.55 20.42
C GLY A 341 -26.78 5.14 21.29
N ASP A 342 -26.86 5.40 22.60
CA ASP A 342 -25.76 5.17 23.55
C ASP A 342 -25.20 3.74 23.50
N SER A 343 -26.04 2.73 23.25
CA SER A 343 -25.66 1.31 23.24
C SER A 343 -24.80 0.88 22.05
N ALA A 344 -24.94 1.52 20.88
CA ALA A 344 -24.17 1.20 19.68
C ALA A 344 -23.01 2.18 19.44
N ALA A 345 -22.91 3.22 20.27
CA ALA A 345 -21.99 4.32 20.04
C ALA A 345 -20.51 3.90 20.14
N LEU A 346 -20.16 2.89 20.95
CA LEU A 346 -18.78 2.37 20.96
C LEU A 346 -18.46 1.61 19.66
N ALA A 347 -19.36 0.74 19.21
CA ALA A 347 -19.16 -0.04 17.98
C ALA A 347 -18.98 0.86 16.75
N ALA A 348 -19.62 2.03 16.69
CA ALA A 348 -19.36 3.04 15.65
C ALA A 348 -18.09 3.87 15.88
N ARG A 349 -17.71 4.14 17.14
CA ARG A 349 -16.50 4.91 17.49
C ARG A 349 -15.22 4.18 17.14
N LEU A 350 -15.16 2.85 17.32
CA LEU A 350 -13.95 2.07 17.06
C LEU A 350 -13.47 2.16 15.59
N PRO A 351 -14.29 1.86 14.56
CA PRO A 351 -13.88 2.02 13.17
C PRO A 351 -13.60 3.48 12.82
N LEU A 352 -14.38 4.45 13.34
CA LEU A 352 -14.12 5.87 13.08
C LEU A 352 -12.75 6.31 13.65
N ALA A 353 -12.45 5.95 14.90
CA ALA A 353 -11.18 6.27 15.53
C ALA A 353 -10.01 5.59 14.82
N ASN A 354 -10.19 4.34 14.36
CA ASN A 354 -9.20 3.63 13.57
C ASN A 354 -8.91 4.37 12.24
N ALA A 355 -9.96 4.72 11.48
CA ALA A 355 -9.85 5.48 10.24
C ALA A 355 -9.08 6.80 10.43
N LEU A 356 -9.41 7.54 11.48
CA LEU A 356 -8.78 8.82 11.81
C LEU A 356 -7.32 8.66 12.23
N ALA A 357 -7.01 7.67 13.07
CA ALA A 357 -5.64 7.39 13.49
C ALA A 357 -4.74 7.10 12.29
N TRP A 358 -5.15 6.21 11.38
CA TRP A 358 -4.38 5.86 10.18
C TRP A 358 -4.23 7.01 9.18
N GLN A 359 -5.15 7.96 9.17
CA GLN A 359 -5.03 9.19 8.39
C GLN A 359 -4.16 10.28 9.07
N GLY A 360 -3.54 9.98 10.21
CA GLY A 360 -2.69 10.93 10.95
C GLY A 360 -3.44 11.86 11.90
N ARG A 361 -4.74 11.65 12.08
CA ARG A 361 -5.64 12.48 12.91
C ARG A 361 -5.80 11.90 14.32
N GLY A 362 -4.67 11.54 14.95
CA GLY A 362 -4.67 10.84 16.24
C GLY A 362 -5.32 11.60 17.41
N ARG A 363 -5.34 12.94 17.37
CA ARG A 363 -6.07 13.75 18.37
C ARG A 363 -7.57 13.59 18.25
N ASP A 364 -8.10 13.57 17.02
CA ASP A 364 -9.53 13.34 16.76
C ASP A 364 -9.92 11.92 17.20
N ALA A 365 -9.05 10.94 16.92
CA ALA A 365 -9.23 9.55 17.37
C ALA A 365 -9.24 9.43 18.91
N ASP A 366 -8.31 10.06 19.63
CA ASP A 366 -8.30 10.01 21.10
C ASP A 366 -9.53 10.70 21.71
N ALA A 367 -10.00 11.81 21.14
CA ALA A 367 -11.20 12.49 21.61
C ALA A 367 -12.45 11.59 21.49
N LEU A 368 -12.57 10.83 20.40
CA LEU A 368 -13.65 9.86 20.22
C LEU A 368 -13.56 8.71 21.23
N LEU A 369 -12.36 8.15 21.43
CA LEU A 369 -12.15 7.05 22.37
C LEU A 369 -12.30 7.49 23.83
N ALA A 370 -12.01 8.75 24.15
CA ALA A 370 -12.18 9.34 25.48
C ALA A 370 -13.64 9.43 25.93
N ALA A 371 -14.60 9.41 25.01
CA ALA A 371 -16.02 9.49 25.32
C ALA A 371 -16.60 8.18 25.88
N ALA A 372 -15.90 7.05 25.78
CA ALA A 372 -16.34 5.76 26.32
C ALA A 372 -15.91 5.61 27.80
N ASP A 373 -16.83 5.14 28.65
CA ASP A 373 -16.51 4.79 30.04
C ASP A 373 -16.05 3.32 30.13
N PRO A 374 -14.74 3.06 30.39
CA PRO A 374 -14.21 1.71 30.48
C PRO A 374 -14.74 0.89 31.67
N ALA A 375 -15.48 1.47 32.61
CA ALA A 375 -16.14 0.72 33.67
C ALA A 375 -17.41 0.00 33.18
N THR A 376 -18.00 0.46 32.07
CA THR A 376 -19.27 -0.03 31.53
C THR A 376 -19.11 -1.05 30.40
N LEU A 377 -17.90 -1.25 29.91
CA LEU A 377 -17.62 -2.07 28.73
C LEU A 377 -17.61 -3.57 29.06
N SER A 378 -18.15 -4.36 28.13
CA SER A 378 -17.90 -5.80 28.11
C SER A 378 -16.40 -6.08 27.95
N GLN A 379 -15.93 -7.26 28.33
CA GLN A 379 -14.50 -7.57 28.20
C GLN A 379 -13.99 -7.50 26.74
N PRO A 380 -14.71 -8.03 25.72
CA PRO A 380 -14.31 -7.85 24.33
C PRO A 380 -14.24 -6.38 23.89
N ASP A 381 -15.23 -5.57 24.27
CA ASP A 381 -15.27 -4.14 23.94
C ASP A 381 -14.15 -3.37 24.64
N LEU A 382 -13.88 -3.69 25.91
CA LEU A 382 -12.78 -3.12 26.68
C LEU A 382 -11.44 -3.43 26.00
N MET A 383 -11.26 -4.64 25.49
CA MET A 383 -10.05 -5.03 24.77
C MET A 383 -9.89 -4.27 23.46
N ALA A 384 -10.92 -4.28 22.60
CA ALA A 384 -10.88 -3.57 21.31
C ALA A 384 -10.61 -2.06 21.49
N TRP A 385 -11.27 -1.44 22.46
CA TRP A 385 -11.06 -0.03 22.83
C TRP A 385 -9.65 0.22 23.39
N THR A 386 -9.17 -0.64 24.30
CA THR A 386 -7.86 -0.46 24.95
C THR A 386 -6.71 -0.55 23.95
N LEU A 387 -6.74 -1.56 23.08
CA LEU A 387 -5.68 -1.78 22.10
C LEU A 387 -5.56 -0.59 21.13
N LEU A 388 -6.68 -0.13 20.59
CA LEU A 388 -6.70 1.02 19.67
C LEU A 388 -6.28 2.31 20.38
N ARG A 389 -6.78 2.55 21.60
CA ARG A 389 -6.44 3.75 22.36
C ARG A 389 -4.96 3.80 22.74
N ALA A 390 -4.42 2.70 23.24
CA ALA A 390 -3.02 2.60 23.61
C ALA A 390 -2.11 2.81 22.40
N ALA A 391 -2.41 2.17 21.25
CA ALA A 391 -1.64 2.34 20.03
C ALA A 391 -1.69 3.78 19.50
N ASN A 392 -2.89 4.40 19.47
CA ASN A 392 -3.05 5.79 19.05
C ASN A 392 -2.24 6.74 19.95
N GLN A 393 -2.26 6.51 21.26
CA GLN A 393 -1.52 7.31 22.22
C GLN A 393 0.00 7.15 22.09
N PHE A 394 0.49 5.92 21.91
CA PHE A 394 1.92 5.65 21.74
C PHE A 394 2.46 6.24 20.43
N PHE A 395 1.81 5.95 19.30
CA PHE A 395 2.32 6.28 17.98
C PHE A 395 1.85 7.66 17.50
N MET A 396 0.53 7.89 17.43
CA MET A 396 -0.04 9.08 16.79
C MET A 396 0.17 10.33 17.65
N LEU A 397 -0.06 10.21 18.97
CA LEU A 397 0.12 11.33 19.90
C LEU A 397 1.58 11.50 20.35
N GLY A 398 2.39 10.44 20.25
CA GLY A 398 3.77 10.45 20.71
C GLY A 398 3.90 10.53 22.23
N GLU A 399 3.00 9.85 22.96
CA GLU A 399 2.97 9.79 24.43
C GLU A 399 3.25 8.37 24.97
N PRO A 400 4.44 7.80 24.70
CA PRO A 400 4.72 6.38 25.00
C PRO A 400 4.69 6.03 26.49
N GLU A 401 5.12 6.93 27.37
CA GLU A 401 5.08 6.72 28.82
C GLU A 401 3.64 6.64 29.32
N ARG A 402 2.78 7.55 28.84
CA ARG A 402 1.37 7.60 29.21
C ARG A 402 0.60 6.43 28.61
N ALA A 403 0.94 5.99 27.39
CA ALA A 403 0.37 4.78 26.77
C ALA A 403 0.75 3.50 27.53
N THR A 404 2.02 3.38 27.96
CA THR A 404 2.50 2.23 28.73
C THR A 404 1.83 2.15 30.10
N ALA A 405 1.72 3.27 30.81
CA ALA A 405 1.03 3.34 32.10
C ALA A 405 -0.48 3.01 31.97
N PHE A 406 -1.12 3.50 30.90
CA PHE A 406 -2.51 3.18 30.59
C PHE A 406 -2.70 1.68 30.35
N LEU A 407 -1.86 1.07 29.52
CA LEU A 407 -1.95 -0.35 29.19
C LEU A 407 -1.75 -1.24 30.43
N GLN A 408 -0.78 -0.89 31.30
CA GLN A 408 -0.57 -1.57 32.59
C GLN A 408 -1.77 -1.45 33.53
N THR A 409 -2.42 -0.28 33.56
CA THR A 409 -3.61 -0.06 34.39
C THR A 409 -4.76 -0.97 33.96
N ILE A 410 -5.02 -1.08 32.65
CA ILE A 410 -6.06 -1.98 32.13
C ILE A 410 -5.69 -3.44 32.37
N ARG A 411 -4.44 -3.81 32.12
CA ARG A 411 -3.93 -5.18 32.36
C ARG A 411 -4.20 -5.66 33.79
N ASN A 412 -4.06 -4.78 34.79
CA ASN A 412 -4.34 -5.10 36.19
C ASN A 412 -5.84 -5.30 36.50
N ARG A 413 -6.73 -4.75 35.67
CA ARG A 413 -8.19 -4.89 35.79
C ARG A 413 -8.74 -6.15 35.11
N VAL A 414 -8.09 -6.60 34.04
CA VAL A 414 -8.45 -7.84 33.33
C VAL A 414 -8.03 -9.04 34.17
N THR A 415 -8.89 -10.05 34.31
CA THR A 415 -8.60 -11.29 35.07
C THR A 415 -8.10 -12.43 34.20
N ASP A 416 -8.61 -12.49 32.96
CA ASP A 416 -8.47 -13.67 32.10
C ASP A 416 -7.09 -13.71 31.43
N ALA A 417 -6.56 -14.92 31.30
CA ALA A 417 -5.18 -15.13 30.85
C ALA A 417 -4.96 -14.66 29.41
N GLY A 418 -5.87 -15.00 28.48
CA GLY A 418 -5.76 -14.64 27.06
C GLY A 418 -5.68 -13.12 26.84
N PRO A 419 -6.70 -12.35 27.24
CA PRO A 419 -6.66 -10.89 27.12
C PRO A 419 -5.45 -10.22 27.79
N ARG A 420 -4.97 -10.73 28.94
CA ARG A 420 -3.72 -10.27 29.55
C ARG A 420 -2.51 -10.52 28.66
N THR A 421 -2.42 -11.72 28.07
CA THR A 421 -1.35 -12.08 27.11
C THR A 421 -1.36 -11.16 25.89
N THR A 422 -2.53 -10.79 25.36
CA THR A 422 -2.65 -9.83 24.25
C THR A 422 -2.17 -8.41 24.63
N LEU A 423 -2.46 -7.93 25.84
CA LEU A 423 -1.95 -6.64 26.34
C LEU A 423 -0.42 -6.68 26.57
N ASP A 424 0.11 -7.81 27.03
CA ASP A 424 1.54 -8.03 27.19
C ASP A 424 2.24 -8.02 25.82
N ALA A 425 1.65 -8.62 24.79
CA ALA A 425 2.19 -8.60 23.43
C ALA A 425 2.29 -7.17 22.84
N LEU A 426 1.27 -6.32 23.06
CA LEU A 426 1.35 -4.91 22.67
C LEU A 426 2.42 -4.16 23.49
N SER A 427 2.58 -4.50 24.77
CA SER A 427 3.62 -3.93 25.63
C SER A 427 5.04 -4.28 25.15
N ALA A 428 5.25 -5.48 24.59
CA ALA A 428 6.52 -5.84 23.95
C ALA A 428 6.83 -4.92 22.75
N THR A 429 5.82 -4.63 21.94
CA THR A 429 5.95 -3.70 20.80
C THR A 429 6.29 -2.27 21.25
N PHE A 430 5.67 -1.80 22.34
CA PHE A 430 5.99 -0.49 22.94
C PHE A 430 7.41 -0.45 23.48
N ALA A 431 7.82 -1.48 24.24
CA ALA A 431 9.18 -1.58 24.77
C ALA A 431 10.23 -1.59 23.65
N MET A 432 9.98 -2.34 22.57
CA MET A 432 10.85 -2.39 21.40
C MET A 432 10.99 -0.99 20.78
N ASN A 433 9.88 -0.34 20.43
CA ASN A 433 9.91 0.97 19.78
C ASN A 433 10.51 2.07 20.69
N ALA A 434 10.34 1.94 22.01
CA ALA A 434 10.97 2.77 23.03
C ALA A 434 12.48 2.49 23.22
N GLY A 435 13.07 1.60 22.44
CA GLY A 435 14.49 1.26 22.49
C GLY A 435 14.88 0.37 23.68
N ASN A 436 13.91 -0.16 24.42
CA ASN A 436 14.13 -1.09 25.53
C ASN A 436 14.10 -2.54 25.02
N VAL A 437 15.10 -2.89 24.21
CA VAL A 437 15.18 -4.16 23.46
C VAL A 437 15.18 -5.36 24.40
N GLY A 438 15.94 -5.30 25.51
CA GLY A 438 15.97 -6.37 26.51
C GLY A 438 14.59 -6.64 27.12
N LYS A 439 13.86 -5.59 27.51
CA LYS A 439 12.50 -5.74 28.07
C LYS A 439 11.51 -6.25 27.02
N ALA A 440 11.63 -5.80 25.77
CA ALA A 440 10.78 -6.26 24.68
C ALA A 440 10.90 -7.77 24.47
N VAL A 441 12.13 -8.29 24.43
CA VAL A 441 12.41 -9.73 24.32
C VAL A 441 11.84 -10.50 25.50
N GLU A 442 12.10 -10.05 26.74
CA GLU A 442 11.56 -10.70 27.94
C GLU A 442 10.03 -10.84 27.89
N ILE A 443 9.32 -9.77 27.50
CA ILE A 443 7.85 -9.81 27.40
C ILE A 443 7.43 -10.72 26.23
N ALA A 444 8.08 -10.61 25.07
CA ALA A 444 7.73 -11.41 23.90
C ALA A 444 7.92 -12.91 24.14
N ASP A 445 9.01 -13.34 24.77
CA ASP A 445 9.27 -14.75 25.09
C ASP A 445 8.21 -15.29 26.05
N ASN A 446 7.82 -14.51 27.06
CA ASN A 446 6.74 -14.89 27.98
C ASN A 446 5.40 -15.05 27.26
N VAL A 447 5.08 -14.18 26.30
CA VAL A 447 3.87 -14.29 25.48
C VAL A 447 3.94 -15.53 24.58
N LEU A 448 5.05 -15.74 23.87
CA LEU A 448 5.24 -16.84 22.93
C LEU A 448 5.29 -18.22 23.61
N GLY A 449 5.61 -18.27 24.91
CA GLY A 449 5.53 -19.47 25.74
C GLY A 449 4.17 -19.69 26.41
N SER A 450 3.24 -18.73 26.32
CA SER A 450 1.94 -18.81 26.99
C SER A 450 0.96 -19.71 26.22
N PRO A 451 0.32 -20.71 26.86
CA PRO A 451 -0.72 -21.50 26.22
C PRO A 451 -2.02 -20.71 25.98
N SER A 452 -2.10 -19.48 26.50
CA SER A 452 -3.25 -18.58 26.34
C SER A 452 -3.02 -17.51 25.26
N ALA A 453 -1.88 -17.54 24.56
CA ALA A 453 -1.62 -16.59 23.47
C ALA A 453 -2.53 -16.89 22.29
N ASP A 454 -3.36 -15.91 21.92
CA ASP A 454 -4.11 -15.92 20.67
C ASP A 454 -3.21 -15.52 19.48
N ASP A 455 -3.71 -15.67 18.27
CA ASP A 455 -2.94 -15.37 17.04
C ASP A 455 -2.48 -13.92 16.98
N LEU A 456 -3.25 -12.98 17.52
CA LEU A 456 -2.90 -11.57 17.58
C LEU A 456 -1.72 -11.33 18.55
N ALA A 457 -1.76 -11.94 19.73
CA ALA A 457 -0.69 -11.88 20.71
C ALA A 457 0.60 -12.52 20.18
N VAL A 458 0.49 -13.68 19.51
CA VAL A 458 1.62 -14.34 18.86
C VAL A 458 2.21 -13.44 17.77
N ALA A 459 1.37 -12.85 16.91
CA ALA A 459 1.83 -11.97 15.83
C ALA A 459 2.60 -10.74 16.36
N TRP A 460 2.09 -10.06 17.39
CA TRP A 460 2.78 -8.92 18.00
C TRP A 460 4.08 -9.33 18.70
N ALA A 461 4.04 -10.37 19.53
CA ALA A 461 5.22 -10.80 20.28
C ALA A 461 6.31 -11.33 19.34
N ALA A 462 5.97 -12.19 18.37
CA ALA A 462 6.95 -12.72 17.42
C ALA A 462 7.51 -11.63 16.50
N SER A 463 6.71 -10.62 16.11
CA SER A 463 7.21 -9.48 15.33
C SER A 463 8.23 -8.65 16.11
N ALA A 464 7.93 -8.35 17.38
CA ALA A 464 8.87 -7.64 18.25
C ALA A 464 10.14 -8.47 18.50
N ALA A 465 9.98 -9.76 18.81
CA ALA A 465 11.10 -10.67 19.06
C ALA A 465 12.01 -10.82 17.84
N THR A 466 11.44 -10.93 16.62
CA THR A 466 12.20 -11.05 15.37
C THR A 466 13.12 -9.85 15.15
N LEU A 467 12.59 -8.63 15.24
CA LEU A 467 13.40 -7.42 15.04
C LEU A 467 14.41 -7.22 16.17
N CYS A 468 14.02 -7.49 17.42
CA CYS A 468 14.95 -7.43 18.56
C CYS A 468 16.09 -8.44 18.43
N ALA A 469 15.81 -9.68 18.01
CA ALA A 469 16.81 -10.73 17.81
C ALA A 469 17.82 -10.32 16.73
N ALA A 470 17.34 -9.84 15.58
CA ALA A 470 18.22 -9.35 14.51
C ALA A 470 19.12 -8.19 14.98
N ARG A 471 18.58 -7.24 15.76
CA ARG A 471 19.34 -6.09 16.26
C ARG A 471 20.31 -6.45 17.39
N GLN A 472 19.99 -7.46 18.19
CA GLN A 472 20.89 -8.07 19.19
C GLN A 472 21.99 -8.93 18.58
N GLY A 473 21.82 -9.39 17.33
CA GLY A 473 22.73 -10.34 16.67
C GLY A 473 22.43 -11.80 16.99
N ARG A 474 21.23 -12.13 17.48
CA ARG A 474 20.74 -13.50 17.62
C ARG A 474 20.11 -13.97 16.31
N PHE A 475 20.93 -14.12 15.27
CA PHE A 475 20.43 -14.33 13.91
C PHE A 475 19.69 -15.67 13.73
N ASP A 476 20.07 -16.70 14.47
CA ASP A 476 19.41 -18.02 14.44
C ASP A 476 17.94 -17.98 14.92
N ASP A 477 17.58 -17.00 15.76
CA ASP A 477 16.22 -16.82 16.26
C ASP A 477 15.30 -16.13 15.24
N VAL A 478 15.87 -15.43 14.24
CA VAL A 478 15.12 -14.52 13.35
C VAL A 478 14.12 -15.28 12.49
N GLU A 479 14.57 -16.29 11.75
CA GLU A 479 13.70 -17.02 10.83
C GLU A 479 12.60 -17.84 11.54
N PRO A 480 12.89 -18.59 12.62
CA PRO A 480 11.84 -19.28 13.39
C PRO A 480 10.76 -18.33 13.94
N MET A 481 11.13 -17.13 14.40
CA MET A 481 10.18 -16.13 14.88
C MET A 481 9.41 -15.46 13.74
N ALA A 482 10.08 -15.14 12.63
CA ALA A 482 9.46 -14.59 11.43
C ALA A 482 8.34 -15.50 10.91
N GLN A 483 8.59 -16.81 10.84
CA GLN A 483 7.61 -17.78 10.39
C GLN A 483 6.36 -17.83 11.27
N ARG A 484 6.48 -17.61 12.58
CA ARG A 484 5.30 -17.52 13.47
C ARG A 484 4.39 -16.35 13.12
N VAL A 485 4.95 -15.22 12.68
CA VAL A 485 4.18 -14.05 12.23
C VAL A 485 3.58 -14.29 10.86
N LEU A 486 4.33 -14.88 9.94
CA LEU A 486 3.87 -15.15 8.58
C LEU A 486 2.75 -16.20 8.53
N ASN A 487 2.79 -17.17 9.45
CA ASN A 487 1.75 -18.18 9.64
C ASN A 487 0.54 -17.67 10.42
N ALA A 488 0.66 -16.56 11.14
CA ALA A 488 -0.50 -15.93 11.78
C ALA A 488 -1.48 -15.43 10.71
N GLU A 489 -2.77 -15.54 10.99
CA GLU A 489 -3.81 -15.13 10.05
C GLU A 489 -3.73 -13.63 9.72
N HIS A 490 -3.23 -12.81 10.66
CA HIS A 490 -3.35 -11.34 10.63
C HIS A 490 -2.07 -10.56 10.99
N PRO A 491 -0.94 -10.71 10.28
CA PRO A 491 0.28 -9.97 10.59
C PRO A 491 0.20 -8.46 10.31
N GLY A 492 -0.77 -7.95 9.55
CA GLY A 492 -0.92 -6.51 9.29
C GLY A 492 0.39 -5.84 8.87
N LEU A 493 0.72 -4.67 9.44
CA LEU A 493 2.02 -4.01 9.24
C LEU A 493 3.20 -4.69 9.97
N LEU A 494 2.94 -5.61 10.90
CA LEU A 494 3.97 -6.31 11.66
C LEU A 494 4.91 -7.13 10.77
N ARG A 495 4.41 -7.52 9.59
CA ARG A 495 5.21 -8.17 8.54
C ARG A 495 6.42 -7.33 8.13
N PHE A 496 6.31 -6.01 8.10
CA PHE A 496 7.43 -5.14 7.73
C PHE A 496 8.47 -5.04 8.83
N THR A 497 8.04 -5.08 10.10
CA THR A 497 8.94 -5.20 11.25
C THR A 497 9.73 -6.51 11.18
N VAL A 498 9.06 -7.61 10.83
CA VAL A 498 9.69 -8.91 10.55
C VAL A 498 10.66 -8.81 9.37
N GLY A 499 10.23 -8.19 8.26
CA GLY A 499 11.05 -7.97 7.08
C GLY A 499 12.30 -7.15 7.36
N LEU A 500 12.23 -6.15 8.24
CA LEU A 500 13.41 -5.41 8.71
C LEU A 500 14.37 -6.32 9.49
N GLY A 501 13.83 -7.21 10.33
CA GLY A 501 14.64 -8.20 11.04
C GLY A 501 15.33 -9.19 10.09
N GLN A 502 14.59 -9.79 9.17
CA GLN A 502 15.12 -10.74 8.19
C GLN A 502 16.16 -10.10 7.25
N THR A 503 15.88 -8.93 6.69
CA THR A 503 16.85 -8.22 5.83
C THR A 503 18.10 -7.82 6.61
N THR A 504 17.97 -7.39 7.88
CA THR A 504 19.13 -7.13 8.74
C THR A 504 19.97 -8.39 8.94
N ALA A 505 19.35 -9.54 9.22
CA ALA A 505 20.07 -10.80 9.40
C ALA A 505 20.81 -11.22 8.13
N LEU A 506 20.16 -11.12 6.96
CA LEU A 506 20.77 -11.42 5.66
C LEU A 506 21.94 -10.49 5.34
N LEU A 507 21.82 -9.20 5.64
CA LEU A 507 22.91 -8.23 5.49
C LEU A 507 24.11 -8.61 6.37
N MET A 508 23.88 -8.97 7.63
CA MET A 508 24.94 -9.40 8.55
C MET A 508 25.59 -10.74 8.15
N ALA A 509 24.83 -11.61 7.47
CA ALA A 509 25.33 -12.84 6.85
C ALA A 509 26.09 -12.62 5.53
N GLY A 510 26.16 -11.38 5.01
CA GLY A 510 26.79 -11.07 3.72
C GLY A 510 25.97 -11.54 2.51
N GLN A 511 24.68 -11.82 2.70
CA GLN A 511 23.76 -12.32 1.66
C GLN A 511 22.92 -11.18 1.07
N LEU A 512 23.58 -10.15 0.52
CA LEU A 512 22.91 -8.93 0.08
C LEU A 512 21.87 -9.17 -1.02
N GLY A 513 22.14 -10.08 -1.97
CA GLY A 513 21.19 -10.43 -3.02
C GLY A 513 19.87 -10.98 -2.46
N MET A 514 19.95 -11.91 -1.50
CA MET A 514 18.76 -12.44 -0.83
C MET A 514 18.03 -11.36 -0.01
N ALA A 515 18.77 -10.44 0.62
CA ALA A 515 18.17 -9.31 1.32
C ALA A 515 17.39 -8.39 0.36
N ALA A 516 17.94 -8.13 -0.83
CA ALA A 516 17.30 -7.31 -1.85
C ALA A 516 16.04 -7.98 -2.38
N ASP A 517 16.10 -9.27 -2.72
CA ASP A 517 14.95 -10.04 -3.18
C ASP A 517 13.83 -10.04 -2.13
N LEU A 518 14.17 -10.25 -0.85
CA LEU A 518 13.19 -10.25 0.23
C LEU A 518 12.59 -8.86 0.46
N ALA A 519 13.40 -7.80 0.45
CA ALA A 519 12.90 -6.43 0.61
C ALA A 519 11.99 -6.02 -0.56
N GLN A 520 12.33 -6.46 -1.78
CA GLN A 520 11.50 -6.27 -2.96
C GLN A 520 10.17 -7.01 -2.81
N GLN A 521 10.16 -8.26 -2.35
CA GLN A 521 8.92 -9.00 -2.08
C GLN A 521 7.99 -8.28 -1.11
N PHE A 522 8.51 -7.68 -0.03
CA PHE A 522 7.68 -6.87 0.89
C PHE A 522 7.13 -5.61 0.24
N THR A 523 7.89 -4.99 -0.66
CA THR A 523 7.51 -3.79 -1.40
C THR A 523 6.46 -4.08 -2.46
N ASP A 524 6.61 -5.20 -3.17
CA ASP A 524 5.68 -5.69 -4.17
C ASP A 524 4.38 -6.16 -3.51
N PHE A 525 4.47 -6.88 -2.38
CA PHE A 525 3.33 -7.30 -1.56
C PHE A 525 2.58 -6.13 -0.92
N ALA A 526 3.22 -4.98 -0.75
CA ALA A 526 2.55 -3.78 -0.30
C ALA A 526 1.63 -3.17 -1.39
N GLU A 527 1.75 -3.65 -2.63
CA GLU A 527 0.80 -3.49 -3.73
C GLU A 527 0.28 -2.04 -3.85
N LEU A 528 1.18 -1.05 -3.79
CA LEU A 528 0.88 0.39 -3.92
C LEU A 528 -0.06 1.00 -2.84
N LEU A 529 -0.47 0.24 -1.83
CA LEU A 529 -1.34 0.73 -0.76
C LEU A 529 -0.54 1.39 0.36
N GLN A 530 -0.85 2.66 0.60
CA GLN A 530 -0.27 3.40 1.72
C GLN A 530 -0.90 2.98 3.06
N PRO A 531 -0.15 2.96 4.17
CA PRO A 531 1.28 3.30 4.27
C PRO A 531 2.21 2.10 3.98
N GLY A 532 1.67 0.92 3.70
CA GLY A 532 2.45 -0.30 3.48
C GLY A 532 3.51 -0.14 2.39
N ARG A 533 3.16 0.52 1.27
CA ARG A 533 4.09 0.76 0.15
C ARG A 533 5.31 1.54 0.60
N ALA A 534 5.09 2.68 1.27
CA ALA A 534 6.19 3.50 1.78
C ALA A 534 7.06 2.74 2.81
N ILE A 535 6.47 1.85 3.62
CA ILE A 535 7.25 1.02 4.55
C ILE A 535 8.10 -0.02 3.80
N GLY A 536 7.54 -0.67 2.76
CA GLY A 536 8.30 -1.56 1.89
C GLY A 536 9.48 -0.86 1.24
N GLU A 537 9.26 0.34 0.70
CA GLU A 537 10.32 1.18 0.13
C GLU A 537 11.42 1.53 1.13
N VAL A 538 11.09 1.73 2.42
CA VAL A 538 12.08 1.91 3.48
C VAL A 538 12.93 0.65 3.68
N LEU A 539 12.35 -0.55 3.61
CA LEU A 539 13.09 -1.82 3.69
C LEU A 539 14.05 -1.97 2.49
N LEU A 540 13.55 -1.73 1.29
CA LEU A 540 14.36 -1.83 0.07
C LEU A 540 15.49 -0.81 0.08
N ALA A 541 15.20 0.43 0.47
CA ALA A 541 16.21 1.49 0.56
C ALA A 541 17.30 1.18 1.60
N HIS A 542 16.97 0.51 2.71
CA HIS A 542 17.98 0.06 3.67
C HIS A 542 19.00 -0.91 3.04
N VAL A 543 18.54 -1.85 2.21
CA VAL A 543 19.41 -2.78 1.47
C VAL A 543 20.19 -2.05 0.36
N LEU A 544 19.55 -1.14 -0.37
CA LEU A 544 20.22 -0.33 -1.40
C LEU A 544 21.34 0.54 -0.83
N ILE A 545 21.16 1.10 0.37
CA ILE A 545 22.20 1.85 1.07
C ILE A 545 23.40 0.96 1.42
N ALA A 546 23.17 -0.27 1.88
CA ALA A 546 24.24 -1.23 2.15
C ALA A 546 25.00 -1.64 0.86
N ASN A 547 24.28 -1.76 -0.25
CA ASN A 547 24.85 -2.03 -1.58
C ASN A 547 25.66 -0.82 -2.12
N GLY A 548 25.29 0.41 -1.73
CA GLY A 548 25.88 1.65 -2.23
C GLY A 548 25.08 2.35 -3.33
N GLU A 549 23.84 1.93 -3.59
CA GLU A 549 22.94 2.52 -4.58
C GLU A 549 22.15 3.69 -4.00
N PHE A 550 22.88 4.72 -3.54
CA PHE A 550 22.33 5.83 -2.78
C PHE A 550 21.31 6.68 -3.56
N GLY A 551 21.52 6.87 -4.87
CA GLY A 551 20.59 7.62 -5.73
C GLY A 551 19.22 6.95 -5.80
N HIS A 552 19.21 5.63 -5.98
CA HIS A 552 17.98 4.84 -6.00
C HIS A 552 17.30 4.83 -4.62
N ALA A 553 18.07 4.64 -3.55
CA ALA A 553 17.55 4.73 -2.19
C ALA A 553 16.91 6.09 -1.89
N ALA A 554 17.54 7.21 -2.29
CA ALA A 554 17.00 8.55 -2.08
C ALA A 554 15.72 8.80 -2.90
N ALA A 555 15.63 8.28 -4.12
CA ALA A 555 14.45 8.38 -4.96
C ALA A 555 13.22 7.68 -4.34
N LEU A 556 13.43 6.51 -3.72
CA LEU A 556 12.38 5.80 -2.99
C LEU A 556 12.02 6.50 -1.67
N LEU A 557 13.03 6.93 -0.90
CA LEU A 557 12.82 7.46 0.45
C LEU A 557 12.20 8.86 0.47
N GLY A 558 12.33 9.66 -0.59
CA GLY A 558 11.74 11.01 -0.67
C GLY A 558 10.21 11.00 -0.53
N PRO A 559 9.49 10.34 -1.47
CA PRO A 559 8.04 10.16 -1.38
C PRO A 559 7.61 9.36 -0.15
N ALA A 560 8.32 8.26 0.17
CA ALA A 560 8.01 7.42 1.32
C ALA A 560 8.03 8.21 2.64
N ALA A 561 9.03 9.05 2.86
CA ALA A 561 9.12 9.90 4.04
C ALA A 561 7.94 10.88 4.14
N ALA A 562 7.51 11.48 3.02
CA ALA A 562 6.37 12.39 3.01
C ALA A 562 5.05 11.67 3.35
N ALA A 563 4.84 10.47 2.82
CA ALA A 563 3.67 9.64 3.14
C ALA A 563 3.66 9.23 4.62
N LEU A 564 4.80 8.76 5.14
CA LEU A 564 4.91 8.23 6.50
C LEU A 564 4.90 9.31 7.58
N GLU A 565 5.37 10.53 7.30
CA GLU A 565 5.38 11.65 8.24
C GLU A 565 3.99 11.95 8.81
N ARG A 566 2.94 11.76 8.00
CA ARG A 566 1.55 11.98 8.43
C ARG A 566 1.05 10.91 9.41
N THR A 567 1.61 9.70 9.35
CA THR A 567 1.09 8.55 10.08
C THR A 567 1.56 8.46 11.53
N GLY A 568 2.59 9.22 11.95
CA GLY A 568 3.09 9.17 13.33
C GLY A 568 3.82 7.88 13.75
N TYR A 569 3.90 6.85 12.92
CA TYR A 569 4.67 5.62 13.20
C TYR A 569 6.18 5.85 13.25
N SER A 570 6.90 4.92 13.87
CA SER A 570 8.38 4.93 13.96
C SER A 570 9.09 4.81 12.60
N TRP A 571 8.39 4.32 11.57
CA TRP A 571 8.88 4.24 10.19
C TRP A 571 9.14 5.62 9.54
N GLY A 572 8.37 6.65 9.89
CA GLY A 572 8.58 8.00 9.35
C GLY A 572 9.95 8.58 9.73
N PRO A 573 10.31 8.63 11.04
CA PRO A 573 11.65 8.99 11.47
C PRO A 573 12.75 8.13 10.83
N LEU A 574 12.59 6.81 10.77
CA LEU A 574 13.59 5.92 10.14
C LEU A 574 13.80 6.27 8.66
N SER A 575 12.72 6.48 7.90
CA SER A 575 12.77 6.89 6.48
C SER A 575 13.58 8.17 6.29
N LEU A 576 13.41 9.17 7.18
CA LEU A 576 14.16 10.43 7.13
C LEU A 576 15.64 10.24 7.49
N MET A 577 15.96 9.35 8.43
CA MET A 577 17.35 9.03 8.81
C MET A 577 18.09 8.39 7.63
N LEU A 578 17.47 7.39 6.98
CA LEU A 578 18.02 6.73 5.80
C LEU A 578 18.11 7.69 4.61
N LEU A 579 17.14 8.59 4.43
CA LEU A 579 17.18 9.60 3.36
C LEU A 579 18.35 10.55 3.55
N ALA A 580 18.57 11.04 4.78
CA ALA A 580 19.69 11.89 5.10
C ALA A 580 21.04 11.18 4.84
N MET A 581 21.17 9.90 5.19
CA MET A 581 22.36 9.10 4.89
C MET A 581 22.58 8.94 3.38
N ALA A 582 21.53 8.60 2.61
CA ALA A 582 21.64 8.41 1.17
C ALA A 582 21.99 9.70 0.42
N LEU A 583 21.41 10.84 0.82
CA LEU A 583 21.74 12.15 0.25
C LEU A 583 23.16 12.60 0.62
N ALA A 584 23.57 12.37 1.87
CA ALA A 584 24.93 12.66 2.33
C ALA A 584 25.96 11.88 1.51
N GLN A 585 25.77 10.56 1.34
CA GLN A 585 26.68 9.72 0.56
C GLN A 585 26.75 10.10 -0.94
N GLN A 586 25.76 10.83 -1.46
CA GLN A 586 25.80 11.41 -2.83
C GLN A 586 26.53 12.76 -2.90
N GLY A 587 26.91 13.34 -1.77
CA GLY A 587 27.53 14.66 -1.73
C GLY A 587 26.55 15.84 -1.64
N ASP A 588 25.24 15.58 -1.49
CA ASP A 588 24.23 16.64 -1.41
C ASP A 588 24.18 17.24 0.01
N ILE A 589 24.96 18.30 0.22
CA ILE A 589 25.05 18.99 1.52
C ILE A 589 23.70 19.61 1.94
N PRO A 590 23.01 20.42 1.11
CA PRO A 590 21.78 21.08 1.54
C PRO A 590 20.63 20.12 1.83
N GLU A 591 20.37 19.15 0.95
CA GLU A 591 19.23 18.25 1.13
C GLU A 591 19.49 17.21 2.22
N SER A 592 20.75 16.75 2.41
CA SER A 592 21.08 15.86 3.53
C SER A 592 20.89 16.55 4.89
N ALA A 593 21.31 17.81 5.04
CA ALA A 593 21.08 18.60 6.25
C ALA A 593 19.59 18.85 6.52
N LYS A 594 18.81 19.11 5.47
CA LYS A 594 17.35 19.30 5.56
C LYS A 594 16.62 18.01 5.98
N ALA A 595 16.98 16.87 5.38
CA ALA A 595 16.44 15.57 5.76
C ALA A 595 16.80 15.23 7.22
N LEU A 596 18.05 15.46 7.63
CA LEU A 596 18.51 15.24 9.00
C LEU A 596 17.72 16.10 10.01
N ARG A 597 17.56 17.40 9.77
CA ARG A 597 16.79 18.28 10.65
C ARG A 597 15.35 17.81 10.84
N ARG A 598 14.71 17.31 9.76
CA ARG A 598 13.38 16.69 9.84
C ARG A 598 13.42 15.43 10.69
N ALA A 599 14.40 14.55 10.48
CA ALA A 599 14.58 13.33 11.28
C ALA A 599 14.71 13.67 12.78
N GLU A 600 15.54 14.65 13.13
CA GLU A 600 15.74 15.09 14.53
C GLU A 600 14.46 15.66 15.15
N THR A 601 13.68 16.41 14.37
CA THR A 601 12.43 17.02 14.85
C THR A 601 11.34 15.96 15.09
N ARG A 602 11.34 14.88 14.31
CA ARG A 602 10.31 13.83 14.37
C ARG A 602 10.69 12.65 15.25
N HIS A 603 11.97 12.47 15.53
CA HIS A 603 12.46 11.47 16.44
C HIS A 603 12.06 11.78 17.90
N GLY A 604 11.77 10.74 18.65
CA GLY A 604 11.47 10.77 20.08
C GLY A 604 11.35 9.36 20.63
N THR A 605 10.87 9.22 21.87
CA THR A 605 10.78 7.91 22.56
C THR A 605 10.07 6.85 21.71
N LYS A 606 9.00 7.18 20.99
CA LYS A 606 8.27 6.22 20.11
C LYS A 606 9.10 5.60 18.97
N SER A 607 10.29 6.12 18.71
CA SER A 607 11.22 5.68 17.65
C SER A 607 12.63 5.50 18.18
N ALA A 608 12.81 5.41 19.50
CA ALA A 608 14.12 5.35 20.16
C ALA A 608 14.92 4.09 19.78
N LEU A 609 14.24 3.03 19.30
CA LEU A 609 14.90 1.88 18.67
C LEU A 609 15.92 2.30 17.61
N PHE A 610 15.58 3.33 16.82
CA PHE A 610 16.36 3.83 15.68
C PHE A 610 17.29 5.01 16.03
N ALA A 611 17.57 5.22 17.32
CA ALA A 611 18.53 6.25 17.75
C ALA A 611 19.95 6.05 17.16
N PRO A 612 20.47 4.82 16.96
CA PRO A 612 21.74 4.61 16.26
C PRO A 612 21.72 5.12 14.82
N GLU A 613 20.66 4.85 14.07
CA GLU A 613 20.49 5.28 12.67
C GLU A 613 20.44 6.82 12.57
N LEU A 614 19.81 7.50 13.53
CA LEU A 614 19.90 8.97 13.62
C LEU A 614 21.34 9.45 13.85
N GLY A 615 22.10 8.72 14.67
CA GLY A 615 23.52 8.99 14.89
C GLY A 615 24.36 8.80 13.62
N LEU A 616 24.08 7.78 12.82
CA LEU A 616 24.75 7.54 11.53
C LEU A 616 24.36 8.58 10.49
N ALA A 617 23.10 9.00 10.43
CA ALA A 617 22.67 10.13 9.60
C ALA A 617 23.45 11.42 9.94
N ARG A 618 23.66 11.71 11.22
CA ARG A 618 24.54 12.81 11.67
C ARG A 618 25.99 12.63 11.21
N ALA A 619 26.53 11.42 11.32
CA ALA A 619 27.90 11.11 10.94
C ALA A 619 28.14 11.37 9.45
N TRP A 620 27.32 10.78 8.58
CA TRP A 620 27.46 10.94 7.13
C TRP A 620 27.17 12.37 6.65
N THR A 621 26.20 13.07 7.25
CA THR A 621 25.94 14.49 6.95
C THR A 621 27.17 15.36 7.27
N LYS A 622 27.84 15.13 8.40
CA LYS A 622 29.07 15.84 8.75
C LYS A 622 30.24 15.48 7.84
N ALA A 623 30.38 14.20 7.48
CA ALA A 623 31.41 13.75 6.54
C ALA A 623 31.28 14.48 5.20
N THR A 624 30.05 14.59 4.70
CA THR A 624 29.69 15.29 3.46
C THR A 624 29.99 16.79 3.54
N ALA A 625 29.77 17.39 4.70
CA ALA A 625 30.16 18.77 5.00
C ALA A 625 31.66 18.97 5.28
N ARG A 626 32.49 17.94 5.06
CA ARG A 626 33.95 17.92 5.29
C ARG A 626 34.38 18.08 6.75
N ASP A 627 33.51 17.74 7.70
CA ASP A 627 33.83 17.65 9.13
C ASP A 627 34.15 16.18 9.51
N ALA A 628 35.36 15.72 9.14
CA ALA A 628 35.78 14.34 9.39
C ALA A 628 35.82 13.97 10.89
N THR A 629 36.34 14.89 11.72
CA THR A 629 36.43 14.67 13.18
C THR A 629 35.04 14.55 13.79
N GLY A 630 34.11 15.43 13.43
CA GLY A 630 32.74 15.39 13.91
C GLY A 630 31.95 14.20 13.37
N ALA A 631 32.25 13.73 12.14
CA ALA A 631 31.67 12.54 11.55
C ALA A 631 32.06 11.28 12.34
N ILE A 632 33.36 11.06 12.58
CA ILE A 632 33.86 9.93 13.37
C ILE A 632 33.27 9.98 14.79
N ALA A 633 33.26 11.16 15.43
CA ALA A 633 32.68 11.30 16.76
C ALA A 633 31.19 10.93 16.81
N ALA A 634 30.42 11.30 15.79
CA ALA A 634 29.00 10.95 15.68
C ALA A 634 28.79 9.45 15.44
N ALA A 635 29.58 8.82 14.56
CA ALA A 635 29.50 7.37 14.30
C ALA A 635 29.83 6.55 15.57
N ARG A 636 30.86 6.95 16.32
CA ARG A 636 31.18 6.32 17.63
C ARG A 636 30.04 6.45 18.63
N GLU A 637 29.41 7.61 18.71
CA GLU A 637 28.29 7.81 19.63
C GLU A 637 27.05 7.01 19.23
N ALA A 638 26.82 6.87 17.91
CA ALA A 638 25.79 5.96 17.39
C ALA A 638 26.05 4.51 17.83
N ALA A 639 27.29 4.04 17.67
CA ALA A 639 27.68 2.69 18.07
C ALA A 639 27.54 2.46 19.59
N ARG A 640 28.00 3.40 20.42
CA ARG A 640 27.80 3.33 21.89
C ARG A 640 26.33 3.36 22.29
N THR A 641 25.51 4.11 21.56
CA THR A 641 24.07 4.16 21.80
C THR A 641 23.41 2.81 21.49
N ALA A 642 23.82 2.16 20.40
CA ALA A 642 23.40 0.80 20.09
C ALA A 642 23.84 -0.20 21.19
N GLU A 643 25.10 -0.15 21.65
CA GLU A 643 25.57 -1.02 22.73
C GLU A 643 24.80 -0.81 24.05
N ARG A 644 24.57 0.45 24.46
CA ARG A 644 23.81 0.77 25.68
C ARG A 644 22.36 0.28 25.64
N SER A 645 21.78 0.14 24.45
CA SER A 645 20.42 -0.36 24.24
C SER A 645 20.37 -1.86 23.92
N GLY A 646 21.50 -2.57 24.00
CA GLY A 646 21.60 -4.00 23.75
C GLY A 646 21.43 -4.36 22.28
N GLN A 647 21.91 -3.53 21.36
CA GLN A 647 21.79 -3.73 19.91
C GLN A 647 23.15 -4.05 19.28
N SER A 648 23.75 -5.20 19.65
CA SER A 648 25.13 -5.54 19.28
C SER A 648 25.38 -5.60 17.76
N ALA A 649 24.41 -6.09 16.96
CA ALA A 649 24.53 -6.07 15.49
C ALA A 649 24.53 -4.65 14.91
N VAL A 650 23.66 -3.79 15.42
CA VAL A 650 23.58 -2.38 15.02
C VAL A 650 24.84 -1.62 15.47
N ALA A 651 25.39 -1.96 16.63
CA ALA A 651 26.64 -1.40 17.12
C ALA A 651 27.82 -1.76 16.21
N LEU A 652 27.92 -3.03 15.79
CA LEU A 652 28.95 -3.48 14.85
C LEU A 652 28.85 -2.74 13.51
N HIS A 653 27.63 -2.58 12.97
CA HIS A 653 27.40 -1.80 11.76
C HIS A 653 27.82 -0.32 11.94
N ALA A 654 27.45 0.32 13.04
CA ALA A 654 27.83 1.71 13.31
C ALA A 654 29.34 1.90 13.52
N TRP A 655 30.02 0.91 14.11
CA TRP A 655 31.47 0.89 14.19
C TRP A 655 32.12 0.68 12.82
N HIS A 656 31.52 -0.12 11.94
CA HIS A 656 32.01 -0.25 10.57
C HIS A 656 31.93 1.08 9.82
N ASP A 657 30.84 1.83 9.95
CA ASP A 657 30.75 3.19 9.39
C ASP A 657 31.82 4.13 9.98
N ALA A 658 32.14 4.01 11.28
CA ALA A 658 33.27 4.76 11.85
C ALA A 658 34.60 4.39 11.18
N VAL A 659 34.88 3.10 10.95
CA VAL A 659 36.07 2.61 10.22
C VAL A 659 36.11 3.17 8.80
N ARG A 660 35.00 3.10 8.07
CA ARG A 660 34.86 3.67 6.71
C ARG A 660 35.16 5.17 6.68
N LEU A 661 34.76 5.89 7.73
CA LEU A 661 35.05 7.31 7.93
C LEU A 661 36.49 7.61 8.40
N GLY A 662 37.33 6.58 8.60
CA GLY A 662 38.75 6.72 8.95
C GLY A 662 39.08 6.47 10.43
N ASP A 663 38.20 5.83 11.20
CA ASP A 663 38.43 5.58 12.62
C ASP A 663 39.43 4.43 12.90
N ILE A 664 40.67 4.80 13.19
CA ILE A 664 41.74 3.87 13.61
C ILE A 664 41.58 3.31 15.04
N ARG A 665 40.63 3.80 15.85
CA ARG A 665 40.41 3.36 17.25
C ARG A 665 39.28 2.34 17.40
N ALA A 666 38.66 1.93 16.30
CA ALA A 666 37.53 1.01 16.33
C ALA A 666 37.94 -0.47 16.49
N VAL A 667 39.24 -0.82 16.41
CA VAL A 667 39.74 -2.20 16.43
C VAL A 667 39.23 -3.01 17.63
N ASP A 668 39.38 -2.48 18.85
CA ASP A 668 38.96 -3.17 20.08
C ASP A 668 37.44 -3.40 20.14
N PRO A 669 36.58 -2.36 19.98
CA PRO A 669 35.14 -2.58 20.03
C PRO A 669 34.63 -3.51 18.94
N VAL A 670 35.12 -3.42 17.69
CA VAL A 670 34.66 -4.35 16.63
C VAL A 670 35.12 -5.78 16.87
N THR A 671 36.33 -5.98 17.40
CA THR A 671 36.84 -7.32 17.74
C THR A 671 35.99 -7.97 18.84
N ARG A 672 35.63 -7.20 19.87
CA ARG A 672 34.74 -7.68 20.93
C ARG A 672 33.35 -8.03 20.39
N LEU A 673 32.75 -7.14 19.60
CA LEU A 673 31.41 -7.37 19.05
C LEU A 673 31.40 -8.57 18.09
N ALA A 674 32.37 -8.69 17.19
CA ALA A 674 32.45 -9.85 16.29
C ALA A 674 32.66 -11.19 17.02
N ALA A 675 33.22 -11.18 18.23
CA ALA A 675 33.31 -12.37 19.08
C ALA A 675 32.00 -12.66 19.85
N GLU A 676 31.15 -11.65 20.05
CA GLU A 676 29.85 -11.76 20.70
C GLU A 676 28.75 -12.20 19.73
N ILE A 677 28.78 -11.71 18.49
CA ILE A 677 27.79 -11.97 17.45
C ILE A 677 28.45 -12.66 16.25
N ASP A 678 28.20 -13.96 16.11
CA ASP A 678 28.73 -14.75 15.01
C ASP A 678 28.05 -14.34 13.68
N CYS A 679 28.80 -13.65 12.83
CA CYS A 679 28.33 -13.21 11.53
C CYS A 679 29.47 -13.01 10.53
N ALA A 680 29.20 -13.27 9.25
CA ALA A 680 30.19 -13.17 8.18
C ALA A 680 30.77 -11.76 8.06
N VAL A 681 29.92 -10.73 8.16
CA VAL A 681 30.35 -9.33 8.08
C VAL A 681 31.26 -8.94 9.25
N GLY A 682 31.09 -9.52 10.44
CA GLY A 682 31.90 -9.19 11.62
C GLY A 682 33.40 -9.39 11.40
N ASN A 683 33.78 -10.50 10.76
CA ASN A 683 35.19 -10.77 10.44
C ASN A 683 35.77 -9.75 9.46
N ILE A 684 35.01 -9.38 8.43
CA ILE A 684 35.42 -8.37 7.44
C ILE A 684 35.62 -7.01 8.13
N VAL A 685 34.72 -6.62 9.03
CA VAL A 685 34.82 -5.36 9.78
C VAL A 685 36.06 -5.34 10.69
N VAL A 686 36.37 -6.45 11.36
CA VAL A 686 37.59 -6.57 12.18
C VAL A 686 38.85 -6.44 11.32
N ASN A 687 38.87 -7.10 10.16
CA ASN A 687 39.98 -7.01 9.22
C ASN A 687 40.14 -5.57 8.69
N HIS A 688 39.03 -4.92 8.33
CA HIS A 688 39.03 -3.52 7.89
C HIS A 688 39.61 -2.58 8.96
N ALA A 689 39.12 -2.69 10.20
CA ALA A 689 39.59 -1.85 11.30
C ALA A 689 41.08 -2.04 11.58
N ARG A 690 41.57 -3.29 11.57
CA ARG A 690 42.99 -3.61 11.78
C ARG A 690 43.86 -3.06 10.66
N ALA A 691 43.49 -3.34 9.41
CA ALA A 691 44.22 -2.89 8.23
C ALA A 691 44.32 -1.35 8.19
N LEU A 692 43.24 -0.65 8.55
CA LEU A 692 43.22 0.80 8.65
C LEU A 692 44.13 1.31 9.79
N ALA A 693 44.09 0.68 10.96
CA ALA A 693 44.90 1.07 12.11
C ALA A 693 46.41 0.84 11.88
N THR A 694 46.78 -0.23 11.18
CA THR A 694 48.16 -0.54 10.80
C THR A 694 48.62 0.18 9.54
N ARG A 695 47.71 0.84 8.82
CA ARG A 695 47.94 1.47 7.50
C ARG A 695 48.53 0.47 6.49
N ASP A 696 47.97 -0.72 6.44
CA ASP A 696 48.42 -1.79 5.53
C ASP A 696 47.62 -1.73 4.21
N PRO A 697 48.20 -1.23 3.10
CA PRO A 697 47.48 -1.08 1.84
C PRO A 697 47.10 -2.43 1.21
N ALA A 698 47.89 -3.49 1.42
CA ALA A 698 47.58 -4.82 0.89
C ALA A 698 46.38 -5.43 1.61
N ALA A 699 46.36 -5.32 2.94
CA ALA A 699 45.23 -5.77 3.74
C ALA A 699 43.95 -4.95 3.47
N LEU A 700 44.06 -3.63 3.26
CA LEU A 700 42.93 -2.79 2.85
C LEU A 700 42.38 -3.16 1.46
N THR A 701 43.25 -3.54 0.53
CA THR A 701 42.85 -4.03 -0.80
C THR A 701 42.10 -5.37 -0.68
N ALA A 702 42.60 -6.31 0.12
CA ALA A 702 41.91 -7.58 0.37
C ALA A 702 40.52 -7.38 1.00
N VAL A 703 40.41 -6.46 1.98
CA VAL A 703 39.12 -6.08 2.58
C VAL A 703 38.16 -5.47 1.55
N SER A 704 38.67 -4.65 0.63
CA SER A 704 37.87 -4.09 -0.46
C SER A 704 37.29 -5.20 -1.35
N GLU A 705 38.09 -6.20 -1.71
CA GLU A 705 37.65 -7.36 -2.50
C GLU A 705 36.61 -8.21 -1.75
N GLU A 706 36.82 -8.47 -0.45
CA GLU A 706 35.86 -9.20 0.40
C GLU A 706 34.49 -8.47 0.48
N LEU A 707 34.50 -7.15 0.69
CA LEU A 707 33.29 -6.33 0.73
C LEU A 707 32.57 -6.29 -0.63
N ALA A 708 33.33 -6.20 -1.72
CA ALA A 708 32.78 -6.25 -3.07
C ALA A 708 32.13 -7.60 -3.39
N ALA A 709 32.73 -8.70 -2.93
CA ALA A 709 32.22 -10.05 -3.13
C ALA A 709 30.84 -10.29 -2.48
N ILE A 710 30.57 -9.66 -1.33
CA ILE A 710 29.27 -9.70 -0.66
C ILE A 710 28.31 -8.58 -1.09
N GLY A 711 28.70 -7.77 -2.08
CA GLY A 711 27.87 -6.70 -2.66
C GLY A 711 27.89 -5.37 -1.90
N MET A 712 28.72 -5.19 -0.87
CA MET A 712 28.84 -3.93 -0.13
C MET A 712 29.75 -2.93 -0.86
N ARG A 713 29.32 -2.46 -2.04
CA ARG A 713 30.18 -1.72 -2.99
C ARG A 713 30.71 -0.40 -2.43
N ALA A 714 29.90 0.34 -1.68
CA ALA A 714 30.34 1.60 -1.10
C ALA A 714 31.42 1.39 -0.02
N ALA A 715 31.26 0.38 0.84
CA ALA A 715 32.26 0.05 1.85
C ALA A 715 33.56 -0.48 1.19
N ALA A 716 33.44 -1.25 0.10
CA ALA A 716 34.58 -1.68 -0.70
C ALA A 716 35.36 -0.49 -1.28
N ALA A 717 34.66 0.50 -1.84
CA ALA A 717 35.26 1.72 -2.36
C ALA A 717 35.96 2.54 -1.26
N ASP A 718 35.38 2.62 -0.06
CA ASP A 718 36.01 3.31 1.08
C ASP A 718 37.32 2.63 1.51
N ALA A 719 37.35 1.28 1.54
CA ALA A 719 38.55 0.49 1.84
C ALA A 719 39.64 0.67 0.76
N ALA A 720 39.26 0.65 -0.53
CA ALA A 720 40.18 0.92 -1.63
C ALA A 720 40.78 2.33 -1.56
N ALA A 721 39.93 3.35 -1.33
CA ALA A 721 40.40 4.72 -1.16
C ALA A 721 41.31 4.87 0.07
N ALA A 722 41.11 4.09 1.14
CA ALA A 722 42.03 4.05 2.27
C ALA A 722 43.37 3.39 1.91
N ALA A 723 43.39 2.33 1.09
CA ALA A 723 44.60 1.69 0.59
C ALA A 723 45.44 2.69 -0.23
N GLU A 724 44.81 3.43 -1.14
CA GLU A 724 45.46 4.46 -1.96
C GLU A 724 46.07 5.60 -1.14
N ARG A 725 45.49 5.94 0.02
CA ARG A 725 46.04 6.95 0.93
C ARG A 725 47.23 6.44 1.76
N CYS A 726 47.40 5.13 1.86
CA CYS A 726 48.47 4.48 2.65
C CYS A 726 49.66 4.06 1.79
N GLY A 727 49.44 3.73 0.52
CA GLY A 727 50.50 3.51 -0.49
C GLY A 727 51.09 4.81 -0.99
#